data_AF-A0AAD3RAW4-F1
#
_entry.id   AF-A0AAD3RAW4-F1
#
_cell.length_a   1.000
_cell.length_b   1.000
_cell.length_c   1.000
_cell.angle_alpha   90.00
_cell.angle_beta   90.00
_cell.angle_gamma   90.00
#
_symmetry.space_group_name_H-M   'P 1'
#
loop_
_entity.id
_entity.type
_entity.pdbx_description
1 polymer ?
#
loop_
_entity_poly.entity_id
_entity_poly.type
_entity_poly.pdbx_seq_one_letter_code
_entity_poly.pdbx_strand_id
1 'polypeptide(L)'
;MGHGTPDNMNWAGLLQNLLLLVHLRQIICGSVWFSVPEEQEPGTLAGSLSKHFPPPYQLLTQEYLWMDKNTGNFYTTEQKMDREALCPEETKAEECIILHNAIVRPSGDLIQFPVIIQDINDNAPHFENSEIHLRVSEDVTVGTSFLLDDQAQDRDAGLNGELKYHLEDTDGFFSLKIDKDGPFIVLVVQAALDREIQDHYQMALVATDCGADPLSATATLIVTVTDVNDNCPSFSSDSPRSVTIPGDSPKNMLIAQVRAEDPDTGPNAAIVYSLSPKVSERAKKLFSLDSLTGHIRLTQDLQSDNSEELVLKVLASGHHCPPADTQVTVSVLPKANQELTIKIGFIAEHQNQTMVLPENQPPTVLAVLELEGDSSFKGSSLAIEGEVPFTLSPQNGKYLLSTSKPLDYEMKREHHISVVVHGRPGEASVIIPSRHVIRVLVADVNDNAPQFLQSRYQLEVGENNQPGIPLLQVSASDADSGHNGRVTYSLDKHTSTIFNIDSVTGQLTVSASLDREKQGIHNLTVFAQDSGSPPLESVTTVSIHVLDQNDNAPVFLTPHFIFFIPENVPPFAQVGRVGVTDPDEGENGNTELHVVNSSGPFVVDNTQGTLRTTTDLDRETEDRYELYLLASDHGHPVALTSTARVTIFVEDINDNQPKVILPSSNSSCLTVSPSAIAGTMVTKIYAIDEDSGMNSEITYTAVAPELVQNSSPFQVDSRKRVEIDIRGPKTSCAYHQRTSCSVSSSSQTNLSPERILPDMGCYDCCMRCLGGVPYCSLVATLLCFSGIALFCGCGHQALTETERLIETYFARNLQDYITLAYIIQYFQYVIYGLASFFFLYCIVLLAEGFYTTSVAKQTFGEFRSTMCGRCLSSSFIVMTYVLAVLWLLVFAFSALPVYFFYNMDATCHTIDVLTETPASINQLCVDARQYGLLPWNAVPGKACGMTLSNVCKTREYRMTYDLYIAAFAGAGITLLALVHCSLHLAVNQAYLRKLRHRAKEERRGYNLYGRLQRDRGGMLCSPYPASTSDIS
;
A
#
# COMPACT_ATOMS: atom_id res chain seq x y z
N MET A 1 -23.16 -50.96 45.08
CA MET A 1 -24.33 -51.31 45.93
C MET A 1 -25.48 -50.38 45.56
N GLY A 2 -26.73 -50.84 45.68
CA GLY A 2 -27.93 -50.04 45.37
C GLY A 2 -28.88 -50.79 44.44
N HIS A 3 -30.11 -51.02 44.88
CA HIS A 3 -31.17 -51.67 44.08
C HIS A 3 -32.08 -50.62 43.43
N GLY A 4 -32.62 -50.95 42.25
CA GLY A 4 -33.81 -50.33 41.68
C GLY A 4 -34.59 -51.39 40.90
N THR A 5 -35.86 -51.60 41.23
CA THR A 5 -36.72 -52.63 40.62
C THR A 5 -37.62 -52.04 39.52
N PRO A 6 -37.83 -52.72 38.38
CA PRO A 6 -38.76 -52.30 37.35
C PRO A 6 -40.20 -52.74 37.66
N ASP A 7 -41.17 -51.89 37.34
CA ASP A 7 -42.60 -52.25 37.37
C ASP A 7 -43.38 -51.49 36.28
N ASN A 8 -44.52 -52.04 35.86
CA ASN A 8 -45.44 -51.55 34.80
C ASN A 8 -45.00 -51.69 33.32
N MET A 9 -45.03 -52.93 32.79
CA MET A 9 -45.25 -53.15 31.35
C MET A 9 -46.76 -53.13 31.02
N ASN A 10 -47.17 -52.31 30.04
CA ASN A 10 -48.56 -52.22 29.59
C ASN A 10 -48.87 -53.25 28.49
N TRP A 11 -49.81 -54.16 28.75
CA TRP A 11 -50.07 -55.34 27.91
C TRP A 11 -50.80 -55.08 26.58
N ALA A 12 -51.22 -53.86 26.29
CA ALA A 12 -52.00 -53.53 25.09
C ALA A 12 -51.28 -53.81 23.75
N GLY A 13 -49.96 -53.64 23.68
CA GLY A 13 -49.20 -53.77 22.42
C GLY A 13 -49.03 -55.21 21.90
N LEU A 14 -49.13 -56.21 22.78
CA LEU A 14 -48.76 -57.60 22.44
C LEU A 14 -49.77 -58.31 21.50
N LEU A 15 -51.00 -57.81 21.38
CA LEU A 15 -51.99 -58.38 20.46
C LEU A 15 -51.82 -57.91 19.01
N GLN A 16 -51.19 -56.76 18.77
CA GLN A 16 -51.11 -56.16 17.43
C GLN A 16 -49.93 -56.74 16.60
N ASN A 17 -48.82 -57.07 17.25
CA ASN A 17 -47.67 -57.70 16.59
C ASN A 17 -47.94 -59.14 16.12
N LEU A 18 -48.95 -59.82 16.66
CA LEU A 18 -49.24 -61.22 16.34
C LEU A 18 -49.92 -61.41 14.97
N LEU A 19 -50.43 -60.34 14.36
CA LEU A 19 -51.02 -60.34 13.01
C LEU A 19 -50.01 -60.06 11.89
N LEU A 20 -48.82 -59.55 12.18
CA LEU A 20 -47.78 -59.31 11.16
C LEU A 20 -46.96 -60.57 10.80
N LEU A 21 -47.08 -61.64 11.59
CA LEU A 21 -46.35 -62.90 11.39
C LEU A 21 -46.88 -63.76 10.21
N VAL A 22 -47.96 -63.36 9.54
CA VAL A 22 -48.61 -64.14 8.47
C VAL A 22 -48.45 -63.48 7.09
N HIS A 23 -47.29 -62.87 6.80
CA HIS A 23 -46.82 -62.66 5.41
C HIS A 23 -45.28 -62.65 5.31
N LEU A 24 -44.60 -63.58 6.01
CA LEU A 24 -43.16 -63.83 5.84
C LEU A 24 -42.85 -64.40 4.45
N ARG A 25 -42.53 -63.52 3.50
CA ARG A 25 -41.69 -63.84 2.34
C ARG A 25 -40.34 -63.16 2.49
N GLN A 26 -39.31 -64.01 2.54
CA GLN A 26 -37.91 -63.74 2.20
C GLN A 26 -37.38 -62.31 2.41
N ILE A 27 -37.00 -61.97 3.66
CA ILE A 27 -35.87 -61.06 3.85
C ILE A 27 -34.64 -61.77 3.24
N ILE A 28 -34.18 -61.29 2.09
CA ILE A 28 -33.01 -61.85 1.41
C ILE A 28 -31.76 -61.34 2.14
N CYS A 29 -31.28 -62.12 3.10
CA CYS A 29 -30.03 -61.85 3.82
C CYS A 29 -28.80 -62.18 2.94
N GLY A 30 -28.67 -61.49 1.81
CA GLY A 30 -27.39 -61.30 1.13
C GLY A 30 -26.70 -60.11 1.77
N SER A 31 -25.47 -60.28 2.24
CA SER A 31 -24.70 -59.27 2.97
C SER A 31 -24.16 -58.17 2.03
N VAL A 32 -25.07 -57.36 1.49
CA VAL A 32 -24.75 -56.18 0.70
C VAL A 32 -24.45 -55.03 1.66
N TRP A 33 -23.20 -54.60 1.66
CA TRP A 33 -22.71 -53.40 2.34
C TRP A 33 -22.05 -52.48 1.31
N PHE A 34 -21.90 -51.22 1.66
CA PHE A 34 -21.22 -50.22 0.84
C PHE A 34 -20.23 -49.43 1.68
N SER A 35 -19.19 -48.91 1.05
CA SER A 35 -18.19 -48.03 1.67
C SER A 35 -18.26 -46.68 0.96
N VAL A 36 -18.33 -45.60 1.72
CA VAL A 36 -18.36 -44.23 1.20
C VAL A 36 -17.43 -43.40 2.06
N PRO A 37 -16.43 -42.70 1.49
CA PRO A 37 -15.70 -41.68 2.24
C PRO A 37 -16.63 -40.60 2.75
N GLU A 38 -16.23 -39.90 3.81
CA GLU A 38 -17.00 -38.78 4.32
C GLU A 38 -16.83 -37.49 3.50
N GLU A 39 -17.52 -36.43 3.91
CA GLU A 39 -17.46 -35.07 3.37
C GLU A 39 -17.72 -34.90 1.85
N GLN A 40 -18.15 -35.97 1.16
CA GLN A 40 -18.32 -36.01 -0.29
C GLN A 40 -19.36 -35.01 -0.79
N GLU A 41 -19.02 -34.34 -1.90
CA GLU A 41 -19.90 -33.35 -2.55
C GLU A 41 -21.30 -33.91 -2.88
N PRO A 42 -22.38 -33.12 -2.76
CA PRO A 42 -23.75 -33.55 -3.05
C PRO A 42 -23.91 -34.10 -4.48
N GLY A 43 -24.62 -35.23 -4.61
CA GLY A 43 -24.81 -35.92 -5.89
C GLY A 43 -23.66 -36.87 -6.28
N THR A 44 -22.67 -37.09 -5.42
CA THR A 44 -21.63 -38.12 -5.60
C THR A 44 -22.24 -39.52 -5.53
N LEU A 45 -21.85 -40.42 -6.46
CA LEU A 45 -22.37 -41.79 -6.54
C LEU A 45 -21.78 -42.67 -5.42
N ALA A 46 -22.54 -42.86 -4.35
CA ALA A 46 -22.17 -43.66 -3.19
C ALA A 46 -22.34 -45.19 -3.40
N GLY A 47 -23.22 -45.63 -4.30
CA GLY A 47 -23.36 -47.04 -4.63
C GLY A 47 -24.58 -47.40 -5.48
N SER A 48 -24.86 -48.70 -5.63
CA SER A 48 -26.03 -49.18 -6.38
C SER A 48 -26.51 -50.57 -5.94
N LEU A 49 -27.82 -50.69 -5.66
CA LEU A 49 -28.48 -51.96 -5.32
C LEU A 49 -28.76 -52.86 -6.55
N SER A 50 -28.67 -52.30 -7.77
CA SER A 50 -29.05 -52.99 -9.03
C SER A 50 -28.25 -54.24 -9.38
N LYS A 51 -27.07 -54.42 -8.77
CA LYS A 51 -26.25 -55.64 -8.91
C LYS A 51 -26.81 -56.82 -8.12
N HIS A 52 -27.68 -56.57 -7.15
CA HIS A 52 -28.14 -57.55 -6.15
C HIS A 52 -29.66 -57.76 -6.17
N PHE A 53 -30.43 -56.74 -6.58
CA PHE A 53 -31.90 -56.73 -6.57
C PHE A 53 -32.45 -56.10 -7.87
N PRO A 54 -33.71 -56.37 -8.26
CA PRO A 54 -34.34 -55.75 -9.42
C PRO A 54 -35.11 -54.46 -9.07
N PRO A 55 -35.26 -53.50 -10.01
CA PRO A 55 -36.04 -52.28 -9.81
C PRO A 55 -37.57 -52.51 -9.93
N PRO A 56 -38.42 -51.58 -9.43
CA PRO A 56 -38.05 -50.30 -8.81
C PRO A 56 -37.91 -50.33 -7.28
N TYR A 57 -37.11 -49.39 -6.76
CA TYR A 57 -36.75 -49.25 -5.35
C TYR A 57 -37.45 -48.05 -4.68
N GLN A 58 -37.51 -48.07 -3.35
CA GLN A 58 -37.88 -46.93 -2.51
C GLN A 58 -37.03 -46.93 -1.23
N LEU A 59 -36.05 -46.02 -1.13
CA LEU A 59 -35.31 -45.77 0.10
C LEU A 59 -36.23 -45.11 1.15
N LEU A 60 -36.15 -45.51 2.41
CA LEU A 60 -37.04 -45.06 3.48
C LEU A 60 -36.53 -43.84 4.26
N THR A 61 -35.21 -43.67 4.34
CA THR A 61 -34.53 -42.51 4.93
C THR A 61 -33.69 -41.83 3.85
N GLN A 62 -33.95 -40.55 3.59
CA GLN A 62 -33.28 -39.76 2.53
C GLN A 62 -32.53 -38.54 3.09
N GLU A 63 -31.97 -38.69 4.29
CA GLU A 63 -31.31 -37.62 5.03
C GLU A 63 -29.87 -37.37 4.54
N TYR A 64 -29.08 -38.44 4.43
CA TYR A 64 -27.66 -38.42 3.99
C TYR A 64 -27.44 -39.00 2.57
N LEU A 65 -28.41 -39.75 2.07
CA LEU A 65 -28.36 -40.45 0.78
C LEU A 65 -29.74 -40.44 0.13
N TRP A 66 -29.84 -40.05 -1.14
CA TRP A 66 -31.05 -40.22 -1.95
C TRP A 66 -30.83 -41.30 -3.02
N MET A 67 -31.92 -41.88 -3.56
CA MET A 67 -31.82 -43.03 -4.47
C MET A 67 -32.74 -42.86 -5.68
N ASP A 68 -32.21 -43.12 -6.88
CA ASP A 68 -33.03 -43.27 -8.08
C ASP A 68 -33.75 -44.63 -8.03
N LYS A 69 -35.06 -44.56 -7.86
CA LYS A 69 -36.00 -45.69 -7.90
C LYS A 69 -35.87 -46.60 -9.13
N ASN A 70 -35.36 -46.11 -10.26
CA ASN A 70 -35.27 -46.88 -11.51
C ASN A 70 -33.92 -47.59 -11.67
N THR A 71 -32.80 -46.90 -11.43
CA THR A 71 -31.45 -47.47 -11.56
C THR A 71 -30.94 -48.14 -10.28
N GLY A 72 -31.51 -47.84 -9.11
CA GLY A 72 -31.03 -48.34 -7.83
C GLY A 72 -29.71 -47.74 -7.37
N ASN A 73 -29.19 -46.75 -8.11
CA ASN A 73 -28.08 -45.93 -7.71
C ASN A 73 -28.51 -45.02 -6.56
N PHE A 74 -27.65 -44.85 -5.57
CA PHE A 74 -27.83 -43.88 -4.50
C PHE A 74 -26.63 -42.94 -4.42
N TYR A 75 -26.95 -41.70 -4.04
CA TYR A 75 -26.09 -40.53 -4.16
C TYR A 75 -26.17 -39.69 -2.88
N THR A 76 -25.11 -38.97 -2.58
CA THR A 76 -25.08 -38.02 -1.45
C THR A 76 -26.08 -36.88 -1.61
N THR A 77 -26.56 -36.37 -0.47
CA THR A 77 -27.49 -35.24 -0.32
C THR A 77 -26.76 -33.93 -0.02
N GLU A 78 -27.50 -32.83 0.14
CA GLU A 78 -26.97 -31.54 0.63
C GLU A 78 -26.51 -31.60 2.09
N GLN A 79 -27.15 -32.43 2.92
CA GLN A 79 -26.66 -32.79 4.25
C GLN A 79 -25.53 -33.81 4.08
N LYS A 80 -24.30 -33.40 4.42
CA LYS A 80 -23.09 -34.22 4.35
C LYS A 80 -23.06 -35.31 5.41
N MET A 81 -22.27 -36.35 5.15
CA MET A 81 -21.86 -37.32 6.16
C MET A 81 -20.52 -36.86 6.74
N ASP A 82 -20.55 -36.49 8.01
CA ASP A 82 -19.45 -36.03 8.89
C ASP A 82 -19.30 -37.12 9.96
N ARG A 83 -18.18 -37.84 9.96
CA ARG A 83 -17.99 -39.06 10.76
C ARG A 83 -17.82 -38.72 12.23
N GLU A 84 -17.20 -37.61 12.58
CA GLU A 84 -16.97 -37.15 13.95
C GLU A 84 -18.29 -36.78 14.65
N ALA A 85 -19.24 -36.24 13.89
CA ALA A 85 -20.60 -35.96 14.36
C ALA A 85 -21.50 -37.20 14.38
N LEU A 86 -21.27 -38.17 13.48
CA LEU A 86 -22.11 -39.37 13.31
C LEU A 86 -21.70 -40.55 14.21
N CYS A 87 -20.41 -40.68 14.52
CA CYS A 87 -19.82 -41.81 15.26
C CYS A 87 -18.99 -41.29 16.47
N PRO A 88 -19.48 -41.45 17.71
CA PRO A 88 -18.84 -40.87 18.90
C PRO A 88 -17.38 -41.31 19.12
N GLU A 89 -16.59 -40.49 19.81
CA GLU A 89 -15.19 -40.81 20.15
C GLU A 89 -15.02 -42.14 20.91
N GLU A 90 -16.00 -42.53 21.72
CA GLU A 90 -16.04 -43.83 22.41
C GLU A 90 -15.98 -45.03 21.43
N THR A 91 -16.27 -44.80 20.14
CA THR A 91 -16.27 -45.78 19.04
C THR A 91 -15.17 -45.55 17.99
N LYS A 92 -14.17 -44.67 18.22
CA LYS A 92 -13.03 -44.41 17.31
C LYS A 92 -12.22 -45.65 16.87
N ALA A 93 -12.34 -46.77 17.61
CA ALA A 93 -11.68 -48.04 17.31
C ALA A 93 -12.58 -49.06 16.59
N GLU A 94 -13.82 -48.70 16.26
CA GLU A 94 -14.79 -49.53 15.54
C GLU A 94 -15.14 -48.91 14.17
N GLU A 95 -15.69 -49.71 13.24
CA GLU A 95 -16.10 -49.21 11.92
C GLU A 95 -17.35 -48.31 12.06
N CYS A 96 -17.30 -47.08 11.55
CA CYS A 96 -18.44 -46.17 11.57
C CYS A 96 -19.52 -46.62 10.56
N ILE A 97 -20.68 -47.08 11.04
CA ILE A 97 -21.69 -47.76 10.22
C ILE A 97 -23.09 -47.14 10.39
N ILE A 98 -23.69 -46.72 9.28
CA ILE A 98 -25.09 -46.27 9.22
C ILE A 98 -25.96 -47.31 8.49
N LEU A 99 -27.10 -47.67 9.10
CA LEU A 99 -28.03 -48.68 8.58
C LEU A 99 -29.17 -48.06 7.79
N HIS A 100 -29.09 -48.10 6.46
CA HIS A 100 -30.16 -47.66 5.57
C HIS A 100 -31.17 -48.78 5.25
N ASN A 101 -32.42 -48.38 4.98
CA ASN A 101 -33.52 -49.29 4.68
C ASN A 101 -34.19 -48.92 3.35
N ALA A 102 -34.34 -49.88 2.44
CA ALA A 102 -35.02 -49.71 1.15
C ALA A 102 -36.04 -50.83 0.90
N ILE A 103 -37.14 -50.51 0.20
CA ILE A 103 -38.15 -51.47 -0.24
C ILE A 103 -38.02 -51.75 -1.74
N VAL A 104 -38.00 -53.02 -2.12
CA VAL A 104 -38.10 -53.47 -3.52
C VAL A 104 -39.56 -53.65 -3.90
N ARG A 105 -39.96 -53.17 -5.07
CA ARG A 105 -41.30 -53.40 -5.65
C ARG A 105 -41.18 -54.20 -6.95
N PRO A 106 -42.18 -55.01 -7.33
CA PRO A 106 -43.48 -55.19 -6.68
C PRO A 106 -43.50 -56.26 -5.57
N SER A 107 -42.38 -56.90 -5.22
CA SER A 107 -42.34 -57.95 -4.20
C SER A 107 -42.70 -57.46 -2.80
N GLY A 108 -42.30 -56.23 -2.45
CA GLY A 108 -42.51 -55.63 -1.13
C GLY A 108 -41.41 -55.95 -0.12
N ASP A 109 -40.31 -56.55 -0.56
CA ASP A 109 -39.22 -56.99 0.31
C ASP A 109 -38.51 -55.77 0.92
N LEU A 110 -38.33 -55.79 2.25
CA LEU A 110 -37.54 -54.80 2.98
C LEU A 110 -36.08 -55.25 3.05
N ILE A 111 -35.18 -54.41 2.55
CA ILE A 111 -33.73 -54.59 2.60
C ILE A 111 -33.16 -53.57 3.59
N GLN A 112 -32.45 -54.06 4.60
CA GLN A 112 -31.55 -53.25 5.42
C GLN A 112 -30.12 -53.48 4.92
N PHE A 113 -29.36 -52.40 4.71
CA PHE A 113 -27.96 -52.47 4.29
C PHE A 113 -27.10 -51.48 5.09
N PRO A 114 -25.94 -51.90 5.62
CA PRO A 114 -24.97 -50.99 6.22
C PRO A 114 -24.21 -50.20 5.14
N VAL A 115 -23.99 -48.93 5.44
CA VAL A 115 -23.05 -48.05 4.77
C VAL A 115 -21.94 -47.76 5.77
N ILE A 116 -20.71 -48.17 5.44
CA ILE A 116 -19.51 -47.87 6.20
C ILE A 116 -19.01 -46.50 5.75
N ILE A 117 -18.89 -45.56 6.69
CA ILE A 117 -18.26 -44.27 6.45
C ILE A 117 -16.74 -44.47 6.58
N GLN A 118 -15.99 -44.09 5.54
CA GLN A 118 -14.53 -44.13 5.58
C GLN A 118 -13.99 -42.78 6.03
N ASP A 119 -13.23 -42.85 7.12
CA ASP A 119 -12.43 -41.78 7.71
C ASP A 119 -11.51 -41.09 6.68
N ILE A 120 -11.49 -39.76 6.69
CA ILE A 120 -10.57 -38.91 5.92
C ILE A 120 -9.69 -38.12 6.91
N ASN A 121 -8.45 -37.82 6.53
CA ASN A 121 -7.53 -37.01 7.33
C ASN A 121 -7.84 -35.51 7.16
N ASP A 122 -8.98 -35.05 7.70
CA ASP A 122 -9.46 -33.66 7.56
C ASP A 122 -9.56 -32.87 8.87
N ASN A 123 -9.47 -33.53 10.03
CA ASN A 123 -9.13 -32.86 11.29
C ASN A 123 -7.61 -32.87 11.47
N ALA A 124 -7.08 -31.77 11.99
CA ALA A 124 -5.67 -31.69 12.40
C ALA A 124 -5.54 -31.94 13.91
N PRO A 125 -4.37 -32.42 14.39
CA PRO A 125 -4.12 -32.58 15.82
C PRO A 125 -4.37 -31.28 16.60
N HIS A 126 -4.80 -31.35 17.86
CA HIS A 126 -5.06 -30.16 18.68
C HIS A 126 -4.61 -30.32 20.14
N PHE A 127 -3.85 -29.34 20.66
CA PHE A 127 -3.54 -29.20 22.09
C PHE A 127 -4.57 -28.29 22.77
N GLU A 128 -4.99 -28.61 24.00
CA GLU A 128 -6.00 -27.80 24.72
C GLU A 128 -5.47 -26.38 25.02
N ASN A 129 -4.16 -26.24 25.23
CA ASN A 129 -3.47 -24.99 25.53
C ASN A 129 -2.38 -24.68 24.51
N SER A 130 -2.34 -23.42 24.02
CA SER A 130 -1.29 -22.96 23.11
C SER A 130 0.09 -22.77 23.77
N GLU A 131 0.14 -22.66 25.10
CA GLU A 131 1.38 -22.66 25.88
C GLU A 131 1.27 -23.68 27.03
N ILE A 132 2.26 -24.58 27.14
CA ILE A 132 2.37 -25.59 28.20
C ILE A 132 3.47 -25.13 29.15
N HIS A 133 3.15 -24.93 30.44
CA HIS A 133 4.06 -24.32 31.42
C HIS A 133 4.56 -25.34 32.44
N LEU A 134 5.83 -25.73 32.33
CA LEU A 134 6.51 -26.63 33.27
C LEU A 134 7.47 -25.84 34.19
N ARG A 135 7.64 -26.31 35.43
CA ARG A 135 8.64 -25.78 36.37
C ARG A 135 9.63 -26.88 36.76
N VAL A 136 10.92 -26.59 36.63
CA VAL A 136 12.01 -27.54 36.89
C VAL A 136 13.06 -26.83 37.74
N SER A 137 13.49 -27.46 38.83
CA SER A 137 14.58 -26.94 39.68
C SER A 137 15.93 -27.09 38.98
N GLU A 138 16.87 -26.17 39.18
CA GLU A 138 18.18 -26.27 38.52
C GLU A 138 19.06 -27.40 39.08
N ASP A 139 18.89 -27.73 40.36
CA ASP A 139 19.50 -28.91 41.01
C ASP A 139 18.94 -30.26 40.52
N VAL A 140 18.07 -30.27 39.50
CA VAL A 140 17.52 -31.48 38.90
C VAL A 140 18.63 -32.38 38.33
N THR A 141 18.53 -33.68 38.63
CA THR A 141 19.49 -34.64 38.07
C THR A 141 19.17 -34.95 36.60
N VAL A 142 20.22 -34.88 35.76
CA VAL A 142 20.13 -35.25 34.34
C VAL A 142 19.56 -36.67 34.17
N GLY A 143 18.60 -36.82 33.27
CA GLY A 143 17.81 -38.04 33.07
C GLY A 143 16.46 -38.03 33.79
N THR A 144 16.16 -37.05 34.65
CA THR A 144 14.84 -36.87 35.26
C THR A 144 13.78 -36.60 34.19
N SER A 145 12.61 -37.22 34.34
CA SER A 145 11.47 -37.13 33.42
C SER A 145 10.27 -36.47 34.09
N PHE A 146 9.65 -35.50 33.41
CA PHE A 146 8.45 -34.79 33.82
C PHE A 146 7.30 -35.13 32.87
N LEU A 147 6.12 -35.40 33.44
CA LEU A 147 4.88 -35.53 32.66
C LEU A 147 4.50 -34.15 32.09
N LEU A 148 3.95 -34.12 30.87
CA LEU A 148 3.31 -32.94 30.32
C LEU A 148 1.80 -33.05 30.52
N ASP A 149 1.21 -32.08 31.21
CA ASP A 149 -0.21 -32.12 31.60
C ASP A 149 -1.18 -31.95 30.42
N ASP A 150 -0.69 -31.42 29.29
CA ASP A 150 -1.41 -31.29 28.02
C ASP A 150 -0.88 -32.33 27.01
N GLN A 151 -1.79 -32.92 26.24
CA GLN A 151 -1.53 -33.95 25.23
C GLN A 151 -2.41 -33.61 24.03
N ALA A 152 -1.83 -33.64 22.82
CA ALA A 152 -2.63 -33.40 21.63
C ALA A 152 -3.68 -34.50 21.45
N GLN A 153 -4.83 -34.10 20.95
CA GLN A 153 -5.96 -34.95 20.59
C GLN A 153 -6.26 -34.73 19.13
N ASP A 154 -6.35 -35.81 18.37
CA ASP A 154 -6.94 -35.80 17.04
C ASP A 154 -8.40 -36.23 17.11
N ARG A 155 -9.21 -35.92 16.10
CA ARG A 155 -10.60 -36.39 15.97
C ARG A 155 -10.74 -37.56 15.01
N ASP A 156 -9.80 -37.70 14.09
CA ASP A 156 -9.83 -38.73 13.06
C ASP A 156 -9.54 -40.13 13.67
N ALA A 157 -9.69 -41.19 12.88
CA ALA A 157 -9.63 -42.57 13.34
C ALA A 157 -8.44 -43.34 12.73
N GLY A 158 -8.12 -44.49 13.33
CA GLY A 158 -7.04 -45.34 12.85
C GLY A 158 -5.68 -44.61 12.79
N LEU A 159 -5.08 -44.56 11.59
CA LEU A 159 -3.79 -43.89 11.35
C LEU A 159 -3.91 -42.36 11.29
N ASN A 160 -5.05 -41.85 10.81
CA ASN A 160 -5.30 -40.41 10.77
C ASN A 160 -5.42 -39.85 12.20
N GLY A 161 -6.00 -40.65 13.11
CA GLY A 161 -6.02 -40.33 14.55
C GLY A 161 -4.76 -40.70 15.36
N GLU A 162 -3.72 -41.32 14.77
CA GLU A 162 -2.54 -41.79 15.52
C GLU A 162 -1.45 -40.70 15.58
N LEU A 163 -1.08 -40.26 16.78
CA LEU A 163 -0.17 -39.11 16.96
C LEU A 163 1.29 -39.50 17.22
N LYS A 164 2.21 -38.83 16.53
CA LYS A 164 3.65 -38.77 16.82
C LYS A 164 4.01 -37.40 17.37
N TYR A 165 4.99 -37.36 18.26
CA TYR A 165 5.44 -36.14 18.92
C TYR A 165 6.94 -35.92 18.76
N HIS A 166 7.34 -34.67 18.48
CA HIS A 166 8.73 -34.22 18.55
C HIS A 166 8.84 -32.82 19.15
N LEU A 167 10.08 -32.43 19.47
CA LEU A 167 10.42 -31.06 19.85
C LEU A 167 11.24 -30.44 18.73
N GLU A 168 10.95 -29.18 18.44
CA GLU A 168 11.80 -28.29 17.66
C GLU A 168 12.42 -27.25 18.60
N ASP A 169 13.57 -26.69 18.21
CA ASP A 169 14.40 -25.79 19.01
C ASP A 169 14.89 -26.37 20.36
N THR A 170 15.26 -27.66 20.37
CA THR A 170 15.99 -28.25 21.51
C THR A 170 17.48 -27.90 21.47
N ASP A 171 17.91 -26.94 22.30
CA ASP A 171 19.33 -26.59 22.54
C ASP A 171 20.16 -27.71 23.25
N GLY A 172 19.76 -28.98 23.12
CA GLY A 172 20.38 -30.14 23.76
C GLY A 172 19.99 -30.37 25.23
N PHE A 173 19.34 -29.41 25.89
CA PHE A 173 18.96 -29.50 27.31
C PHE A 173 17.78 -30.46 27.59
N PHE A 174 16.91 -30.72 26.61
CA PHE A 174 15.69 -31.51 26.79
C PHE A 174 15.41 -32.46 25.61
N SER A 175 14.66 -33.54 25.87
CA SER A 175 14.16 -34.47 24.85
C SER A 175 12.84 -35.11 25.27
N LEU A 176 11.92 -35.40 24.36
CA LEU A 176 10.75 -36.23 24.67
C LEU A 176 11.08 -37.72 24.76
N LYS A 177 10.27 -38.44 25.54
CA LYS A 177 10.01 -39.87 25.40
C LYS A 177 8.50 -40.10 25.53
N ILE A 178 7.98 -41.12 24.85
CA ILE A 178 6.67 -41.68 25.20
C ILE A 178 6.89 -42.59 26.41
N ASP A 179 5.99 -42.54 27.40
CA ASP A 179 6.07 -43.42 28.55
C ASP A 179 5.83 -44.90 28.15
N LYS A 180 6.31 -45.83 28.97
CA LYS A 180 6.19 -47.27 28.71
C LYS A 180 4.93 -47.89 29.28
N ASP A 181 4.32 -47.22 30.26
CA ASP A 181 3.16 -47.72 31.01
C ASP A 181 1.86 -46.95 30.69
N GLY A 182 1.90 -45.98 29.75
CA GLY A 182 0.73 -45.23 29.27
C GLY A 182 1.00 -44.42 27.98
N PRO A 183 -0.04 -43.85 27.34
CA PRO A 183 0.06 -43.13 26.06
C PRO A 183 0.65 -41.71 26.18
N PHE A 184 1.21 -41.34 27.35
CA PHE A 184 1.58 -39.96 27.66
C PHE A 184 3.02 -39.65 27.24
N ILE A 185 3.25 -38.41 26.78
CA ILE A 185 4.60 -37.89 26.55
C ILE A 185 5.22 -37.32 27.83
N VAL A 186 6.52 -37.60 28.02
CA VAL A 186 7.33 -37.07 29.12
C VAL A 186 8.54 -36.31 28.61
N LEU A 187 8.79 -35.14 29.19
CA LEU A 187 9.98 -34.32 28.93
C LEU A 187 11.13 -34.80 29.81
N VAL A 188 12.27 -35.11 29.20
CA VAL A 188 13.47 -35.61 29.89
C VAL A 188 14.58 -34.57 29.83
N VAL A 189 15.15 -34.24 30.99
CA VAL A 189 16.32 -33.36 31.11
C VAL A 189 17.59 -34.09 30.64
N GLN A 190 18.35 -33.49 29.74
CA GLN A 190 19.52 -34.08 29.06
C GLN A 190 20.85 -33.39 29.40
N ALA A 191 20.81 -32.15 29.89
CA ALA A 191 21.97 -31.43 30.43
C ALA A 191 21.59 -30.78 31.77
N ALA A 192 22.59 -30.43 32.58
CA ALA A 192 22.34 -29.65 33.80
C ALA A 192 21.74 -28.29 33.44
N LEU A 193 20.86 -27.78 34.30
CA LEU A 193 20.27 -26.45 34.16
C LEU A 193 21.02 -25.47 35.09
N ASP A 194 20.99 -24.19 34.74
CA ASP A 194 21.69 -23.09 35.41
C ASP A 194 20.84 -21.84 35.13
N ARG A 195 20.17 -21.32 36.16
CA ARG A 195 19.16 -20.25 36.04
C ARG A 195 19.81 -18.88 35.92
N GLU A 196 21.02 -18.69 36.44
CA GLU A 196 21.82 -17.47 36.29
C GLU A 196 22.30 -17.29 34.84
N ILE A 197 22.55 -18.39 34.12
CA ILE A 197 22.77 -18.41 32.67
C ILE A 197 21.44 -18.30 31.92
N GLN A 198 20.42 -19.11 32.26
CA GLN A 198 19.15 -19.15 31.53
C GLN A 198 17.94 -19.56 32.41
N ASP A 199 17.14 -18.57 32.82
CA ASP A 199 15.96 -18.73 33.69
C ASP A 199 14.75 -19.42 33.03
N HIS A 200 14.70 -19.51 31.69
CA HIS A 200 13.66 -20.23 30.98
C HIS A 200 14.09 -20.75 29.60
N TYR A 201 13.50 -21.87 29.20
CA TYR A 201 13.61 -22.45 27.87
C TYR A 201 12.23 -22.45 27.20
N GLN A 202 12.16 -22.02 25.95
CA GLN A 202 10.96 -22.07 25.13
C GLN A 202 11.26 -22.93 23.90
N MET A 203 10.50 -24.01 23.73
CA MET A 203 10.64 -24.97 22.62
C MET A 203 9.27 -25.24 21.98
N ALA A 204 9.26 -25.63 20.71
CA ALA A 204 8.04 -25.98 20.00
C ALA A 204 7.75 -27.47 20.17
N LEU A 205 6.63 -27.81 20.83
CA LEU A 205 6.12 -29.17 20.91
C LEU A 205 5.19 -29.41 19.72
N VAL A 206 5.61 -30.28 18.81
CA VAL A 206 4.83 -30.62 17.61
C VAL A 206 4.15 -31.97 17.80
N ALA A 207 2.88 -32.04 17.44
CA ALA A 207 2.12 -33.27 17.25
C ALA A 207 1.78 -33.40 15.76
N THR A 208 2.03 -34.57 15.17
CA THR A 208 1.80 -34.90 13.76
C THR A 208 1.07 -36.23 13.70
N ASP A 209 0.07 -36.36 12.83
CA ASP A 209 -0.67 -37.61 12.65
C ASP A 209 0.16 -38.73 11.93
N CYS A 210 -0.48 -39.86 11.64
CA CYS A 210 0.08 -40.95 10.82
C CYS A 210 -0.67 -41.16 9.49
N GLY A 211 -1.46 -40.18 9.05
CA GLY A 211 -2.20 -40.17 7.80
C GLY A 211 -1.30 -40.17 6.56
N ALA A 212 -1.93 -40.31 5.39
CA ALA A 212 -1.22 -40.38 4.11
C ALA A 212 -0.60 -39.04 3.68
N ASP A 213 -1.31 -37.94 3.97
CA ASP A 213 -0.88 -36.56 3.78
C ASP A 213 -0.96 -35.86 5.17
N PRO A 214 0.08 -35.99 6.01
CA PRO A 214 -0.06 -35.74 7.44
C PRO A 214 -0.15 -34.27 7.82
N LEU A 215 -1.09 -33.97 8.71
CA LEU A 215 -1.34 -32.69 9.35
C LEU A 215 -0.57 -32.59 10.66
N SER A 216 -0.46 -31.37 11.21
CA SER A 216 0.29 -31.13 12.45
C SER A 216 -0.20 -29.90 13.19
N ALA A 217 -0.04 -29.92 14.52
CA ALA A 217 -0.18 -28.73 15.36
C ALA A 217 1.01 -28.56 16.29
N THR A 218 1.14 -27.35 16.84
CA THR A 218 2.29 -26.95 17.65
C THR A 218 1.83 -26.19 18.89
N ALA A 219 2.21 -26.69 20.06
CA ALA A 219 2.11 -25.97 21.33
C ALA A 219 3.48 -25.39 21.72
N THR A 220 3.49 -24.27 22.44
CA THR A 220 4.73 -23.69 22.97
C THR A 220 5.01 -24.27 24.35
N LEU A 221 6.02 -25.14 24.48
CA LEU A 221 6.44 -25.68 25.76
C LEU A 221 7.44 -24.71 26.41
N ILE A 222 7.07 -24.19 27.59
CA ILE A 222 7.85 -23.22 28.37
C ILE A 222 8.30 -23.91 29.66
N VAL A 223 9.59 -24.20 29.75
CA VAL A 223 10.22 -24.70 30.97
C VAL A 223 10.78 -23.50 31.73
N THR A 224 10.20 -23.17 32.87
CA THR A 224 10.75 -22.17 33.80
C THR A 224 11.70 -22.87 34.76
N VAL A 225 12.94 -22.40 34.84
CA VAL A 225 13.91 -22.90 35.82
C VAL A 225 13.63 -22.25 37.18
N THR A 226 13.62 -23.03 38.26
CA THR A 226 13.33 -22.51 39.61
C THR A 226 14.58 -22.47 40.48
N ASP A 227 14.79 -21.27 41.03
CA ASP A 227 15.91 -20.80 41.85
C ASP A 227 16.30 -21.70 43.04
N VAL A 228 17.57 -22.06 43.11
CA VAL A 228 18.25 -22.73 44.22
C VAL A 228 19.38 -21.83 44.73
N ASN A 229 19.53 -21.73 46.05
CA ASN A 229 20.58 -20.88 46.67
C ASN A 229 21.97 -21.55 46.55
N ASP A 230 22.58 -21.55 45.37
CA ASP A 230 23.92 -22.11 45.13
C ASP A 230 25.03 -21.05 44.94
N ASN A 231 24.67 -19.81 44.59
CA ASN A 231 25.57 -18.66 44.67
C ASN A 231 25.59 -18.05 46.09
N CYS A 232 26.42 -17.04 46.25
CA CYS A 232 26.57 -16.26 47.48
C CYS A 232 26.97 -14.81 47.17
N PRO A 233 26.67 -13.83 48.07
CA PRO A 233 26.90 -12.43 47.76
C PRO A 233 28.38 -12.12 47.58
N SER A 234 28.71 -11.39 46.52
CA SER A 234 30.06 -10.94 46.21
C SER A 234 30.12 -9.42 46.11
N PHE A 235 31.20 -8.78 46.57
CA PHE A 235 31.34 -7.32 46.45
C PHE A 235 31.74 -6.91 45.04
N SER A 236 30.93 -6.06 44.41
CA SER A 236 31.19 -5.46 43.10
C SER A 236 32.54 -4.74 43.08
N SER A 237 33.23 -4.80 41.93
CA SER A 237 34.52 -4.12 41.68
C SER A 237 34.51 -2.64 42.02
N ASP A 238 33.34 -2.03 41.89
CA ASP A 238 33.11 -0.58 41.95
C ASP A 238 32.87 -0.11 43.39
N SER A 239 32.81 -1.03 44.36
CA SER A 239 32.76 -0.70 45.79
C SER A 239 34.03 0.07 46.22
N PRO A 240 33.89 1.24 46.86
CA PRO A 240 35.01 2.13 47.15
C PRO A 240 35.95 1.52 48.20
N ARG A 241 37.21 1.26 47.82
CA ARG A 241 38.24 0.67 48.70
C ARG A 241 38.86 1.68 49.68
N SER A 242 38.83 2.96 49.35
CA SER A 242 39.21 4.04 50.23
C SER A 242 38.39 5.30 49.99
N VAL A 243 38.21 6.10 51.04
CA VAL A 243 37.48 7.38 51.03
C VAL A 243 38.25 8.37 51.88
N THR A 244 38.41 9.60 51.41
CA THR A 244 39.06 10.68 52.17
C THR A 244 38.01 11.70 52.61
N ILE A 245 37.97 12.06 53.89
CA ILE A 245 36.95 12.99 54.43
C ILE A 245 37.57 14.14 55.25
N PRO A 246 37.04 15.38 55.15
CA PRO A 246 37.50 16.51 55.95
C PRO A 246 37.34 16.32 57.46
N GLY A 247 38.26 16.89 58.24
CA GLY A 247 38.26 16.85 59.70
C GLY A 247 37.10 17.60 60.37
N ASP A 248 36.29 18.32 59.61
CA ASP A 248 35.10 19.07 60.00
C ASP A 248 33.79 18.57 59.34
N SER A 249 33.80 17.34 58.79
CA SER A 249 32.64 16.72 58.13
C SER A 249 31.41 16.66 59.06
N PRO A 250 30.21 17.04 58.60
CA PRO A 250 29.00 17.08 59.42
C PRO A 250 28.34 15.71 59.61
N LYS A 251 27.58 15.58 60.70
CA LYS A 251 26.74 14.41 60.98
C LYS A 251 25.80 14.06 59.82
N ASN A 252 25.52 12.78 59.66
CA ASN A 252 24.71 12.14 58.62
C ASN A 252 25.27 12.25 57.19
N MET A 253 26.45 12.86 56.98
CA MET A 253 27.15 12.83 55.69
C MET A 253 27.32 11.40 55.18
N LEU A 254 26.98 11.18 53.91
CA LEU A 254 27.24 9.92 53.22
C LEU A 254 28.73 9.85 52.85
N ILE A 255 29.40 8.80 53.31
CA ILE A 255 30.83 8.58 53.16
C ILE A 255 31.10 7.67 51.95
N ALA A 256 30.35 6.59 51.85
CA ALA A 256 30.41 5.62 50.76
C ALA A 256 29.09 4.84 50.67
N GLN A 257 28.90 4.16 49.54
CA GLN A 257 28.03 3.00 49.44
C GLN A 257 28.91 1.81 49.06
N VAL A 258 28.85 0.72 49.81
CA VAL A 258 29.36 -0.58 49.33
C VAL A 258 28.22 -1.34 48.68
N ARG A 259 28.52 -2.07 47.60
CA ARG A 259 27.54 -2.85 46.84
C ARG A 259 28.06 -4.28 46.70
N ALA A 260 27.36 -5.19 47.35
CA ALA A 260 27.43 -6.60 47.05
C ALA A 260 26.26 -6.98 46.13
N GLU A 261 26.47 -8.03 45.35
CA GLU A 261 25.55 -8.56 44.36
C GLU A 261 25.54 -10.08 44.50
N ASP A 262 24.35 -10.66 44.40
CA ASP A 262 24.09 -12.08 44.59
C ASP A 262 23.23 -12.50 43.38
N PRO A 263 23.68 -13.45 42.53
CA PRO A 263 23.03 -13.78 41.26
C PRO A 263 21.61 -14.36 41.36
N ASP A 264 21.32 -15.07 42.46
CA ASP A 264 20.04 -15.73 42.79
C ASP A 264 18.84 -14.76 42.78
N THR A 265 17.63 -15.24 43.11
CA THR A 265 16.43 -14.40 43.16
C THR A 265 15.63 -14.50 44.45
N GLY A 266 14.74 -13.51 44.65
CA GLY A 266 13.80 -13.48 45.75
C GLY A 266 14.47 -13.49 47.14
N PRO A 267 14.25 -14.54 47.97
CA PRO A 267 14.82 -14.62 49.31
C PRO A 267 16.27 -15.12 49.35
N ASN A 268 16.78 -15.71 48.27
CA ASN A 268 18.12 -16.31 48.23
C ASN A 268 19.17 -15.19 48.11
N ALA A 269 19.04 -14.34 47.08
CA ALA A 269 19.79 -13.08 46.90
C ALA A 269 19.45 -11.96 47.93
N ALA A 270 18.92 -12.29 49.10
CA ALA A 270 18.57 -11.33 50.15
C ALA A 270 19.80 -10.90 50.99
N ILE A 271 20.59 -9.97 50.44
CA ILE A 271 21.83 -9.48 51.07
C ILE A 271 21.54 -8.61 52.31
N VAL A 272 22.19 -8.94 53.43
CA VAL A 272 22.26 -8.09 54.64
C VAL A 272 23.69 -7.62 54.89
N TYR A 273 23.87 -6.29 54.97
CA TYR A 273 25.15 -5.65 55.24
C TYR A 273 25.41 -5.49 56.75
N SER A 274 26.63 -5.76 57.20
CA SER A 274 27.03 -5.56 58.61
C SER A 274 28.50 -5.17 58.78
N LEU A 275 28.85 -4.49 59.88
CA LEU A 275 30.24 -4.21 60.22
C LEU A 275 30.88 -5.42 60.91
N SER A 276 32.06 -5.84 60.43
CA SER A 276 32.78 -6.96 61.03
C SER A 276 33.12 -6.69 62.50
N PRO A 277 33.03 -7.68 63.41
CA PRO A 277 33.43 -7.52 64.81
C PRO A 277 34.85 -6.98 64.99
N LYS A 278 35.73 -7.22 64.00
CA LYS A 278 37.14 -6.77 63.93
C LYS A 278 37.33 -5.27 63.65
N VAL A 279 36.27 -4.52 63.30
CA VAL A 279 36.33 -3.05 63.16
C VAL A 279 36.61 -2.40 64.52
N SER A 280 37.38 -1.32 64.54
CA SER A 280 37.72 -0.63 65.79
C SER A 280 36.51 0.05 66.43
N GLU A 281 36.45 0.11 67.76
CA GLU A 281 35.37 0.80 68.49
C GLU A 281 35.30 2.30 68.14
N ARG A 282 36.44 2.91 67.80
CA ARG A 282 36.54 4.28 67.26
C ARG A 282 35.76 4.42 65.95
N ALA A 283 35.92 3.47 65.02
CA ALA A 283 35.21 3.48 63.74
C ALA A 283 33.73 3.08 63.88
N LYS A 284 33.40 2.05 64.69
CA LYS A 284 32.01 1.66 65.01
C LYS A 284 31.21 2.82 65.64
N LYS A 285 31.86 3.67 66.44
CA LYS A 285 31.22 4.86 67.03
C LYS A 285 31.07 6.01 66.04
N LEU A 286 31.94 6.14 65.05
CA LEU A 286 31.89 7.22 64.04
C LEU A 286 30.98 6.92 62.86
N PHE A 287 30.92 5.68 62.41
CA PHE A 287 30.26 5.30 61.15
C PHE A 287 29.12 4.31 61.39
N SER A 288 27.93 4.66 60.93
CA SER A 288 26.78 3.76 60.80
C SER A 288 26.76 3.16 59.39
N LEU A 289 26.51 1.86 59.30
CA LEU A 289 26.25 1.15 58.06
C LEU A 289 24.75 0.81 57.99
N ASP A 290 24.10 1.20 56.90
CA ASP A 290 22.74 0.79 56.58
C ASP A 290 22.74 -0.67 56.12
N SER A 291 21.98 -1.53 56.82
CA SER A 291 22.01 -2.98 56.62
C SER A 291 21.32 -3.48 55.36
N LEU A 292 20.57 -2.61 54.65
CA LEU A 292 19.84 -2.95 53.42
C LEU A 292 20.47 -2.28 52.20
N THR A 293 20.90 -1.02 52.33
CA THR A 293 21.40 -0.24 51.17
C THR A 293 22.92 -0.18 51.07
N GLY A 294 23.67 -0.69 52.05
CA GLY A 294 25.15 -0.62 52.07
C GLY A 294 25.72 0.79 52.26
N HIS A 295 24.89 1.76 52.66
CA HIS A 295 25.28 3.16 52.85
C HIS A 295 26.06 3.33 54.15
N ILE A 296 27.28 3.86 54.08
CA ILE A 296 28.12 4.24 55.21
C ILE A 296 27.92 5.74 55.49
N ARG A 297 27.38 6.09 56.66
CA ARG A 297 27.10 7.47 57.09
C ARG A 297 27.80 7.86 58.39
N LEU A 298 28.14 9.13 58.52
CA LEU A 298 28.71 9.71 59.74
C LEU A 298 27.65 9.85 60.84
N THR A 299 27.93 9.41 62.07
CA THR A 299 26.96 9.39 63.19
C THR A 299 26.95 10.66 64.05
N GLN A 300 28.04 11.41 63.99
CA GLN A 300 28.35 12.63 64.75
C GLN A 300 29.23 13.52 63.89
N ASP A 301 29.28 14.82 64.18
CA ASP A 301 30.21 15.73 63.51
C ASP A 301 31.66 15.34 63.82
N LEU A 302 32.54 15.48 62.84
CA LEU A 302 33.99 15.39 63.03
C LEU A 302 34.55 16.74 63.45
N GLN A 303 35.51 16.70 64.37
CA GLN A 303 36.46 17.77 64.64
C GLN A 303 37.82 17.12 64.89
N SER A 304 38.66 17.07 63.85
CA SER A 304 40.00 16.49 63.88
C SER A 304 41.02 17.48 63.33
N ASP A 305 41.99 17.86 64.16
CA ASP A 305 43.12 18.71 63.76
C ASP A 305 44.32 17.89 63.24
N ASN A 306 44.22 16.56 63.26
CA ASN A 306 45.21 15.60 62.77
C ASN A 306 44.58 14.67 61.71
N SER A 307 45.41 14.00 60.91
CA SER A 307 44.96 12.88 60.09
C SER A 307 44.78 11.59 60.90
N GLU A 308 43.75 10.81 60.60
CA GLU A 308 43.42 9.52 61.23
C GLU A 308 42.88 8.56 60.16
N GLU A 309 43.45 7.37 60.02
CA GLU A 309 42.93 6.36 59.09
C GLU A 309 42.12 5.29 59.83
N LEU A 310 40.87 5.09 59.39
CA LEU A 310 39.90 4.22 60.04
C LEU A 310 39.42 3.13 59.07
N VAL A 311 39.78 1.89 59.39
CA VAL A 311 39.46 0.73 58.56
C VAL A 311 38.07 0.18 58.89
N LEU A 312 37.13 0.33 57.96
CA LEU A 312 35.82 -0.30 57.98
C LEU A 312 35.85 -1.60 57.18
N LYS A 313 35.95 -2.73 57.87
CA LYS A 313 35.73 -4.05 57.29
C LYS A 313 34.24 -4.38 57.29
N VAL A 314 33.63 -4.36 56.11
CA VAL A 314 32.20 -4.61 55.90
C VAL A 314 32.00 -6.06 55.47
N LEU A 315 30.89 -6.66 55.92
CA LEU A 315 30.44 -8.00 55.56
C LEU A 315 29.11 -7.90 54.79
N ALA A 316 28.97 -8.67 53.72
CA ALA A 316 27.70 -8.96 53.06
C ALA A 316 27.31 -10.42 53.38
N SER A 317 26.08 -10.63 53.83
CA SER A 317 25.59 -11.95 54.27
C SER A 317 24.31 -12.30 53.50
N GLY A 318 24.33 -13.40 52.76
CA GLY A 318 23.14 -13.99 52.12
C GLY A 318 22.53 -15.09 52.99
N HIS A 319 21.48 -15.76 52.52
CA HIS A 319 20.93 -16.90 53.24
C HIS A 319 21.86 -18.12 53.10
N HIS A 320 22.08 -18.87 54.19
CA HIS A 320 22.99 -20.03 54.29
C HIS A 320 24.47 -19.87 53.86
N CYS A 321 24.87 -18.75 53.25
CA CYS A 321 26.21 -18.46 52.75
C CYS A 321 27.25 -18.06 53.81
N PRO A 322 28.55 -18.33 53.58
CA PRO A 322 29.62 -17.65 54.29
C PRO A 322 29.61 -16.14 53.93
N PRO A 323 29.72 -15.22 54.90
CA PRO A 323 29.65 -13.79 54.61
C PRO A 323 30.91 -13.29 53.88
N ALA A 324 30.75 -12.79 52.67
CA ALA A 324 31.82 -12.13 51.93
C ALA A 324 32.24 -10.83 52.62
N ASP A 325 33.52 -10.47 52.48
CA ASP A 325 34.10 -9.33 53.16
C ASP A 325 34.80 -8.34 52.21
N THR A 326 34.64 -7.05 52.52
CA THR A 326 35.37 -5.96 51.86
C THR A 326 35.98 -5.02 52.90
N GLN A 327 36.90 -4.15 52.46
CA GLN A 327 37.56 -3.18 53.30
C GLN A 327 37.49 -1.79 52.68
N VAL A 328 36.86 -0.86 53.41
CA VAL A 328 36.84 0.57 53.10
C VAL A 328 37.78 1.27 54.09
N THR A 329 38.90 1.81 53.63
CA THR A 329 39.78 2.64 54.46
C THR A 329 39.31 4.09 54.39
N VAL A 330 38.84 4.64 55.52
CA VAL A 330 38.39 6.04 55.62
C VAL A 330 39.53 6.89 56.19
N SER A 331 40.16 7.70 55.36
CA SER A 331 41.26 8.59 55.74
C SER A 331 40.68 9.97 56.11
N VAL A 332 40.57 10.25 57.41
CA VAL A 332 40.17 11.56 57.94
C VAL A 332 41.37 12.49 57.85
N LEU A 333 41.18 13.72 57.37
CA LEU A 333 42.21 14.74 57.25
C LEU A 333 42.08 15.83 58.33
N PRO A 334 43.13 16.63 58.57
CA PRO A 334 43.03 17.83 59.39
C PRO A 334 41.94 18.78 58.88
N LYS A 335 41.26 19.44 59.81
CA LYS A 335 40.34 20.56 59.54
C LYS A 335 41.02 21.66 58.71
N ALA A 336 40.34 22.12 57.67
CA ALA A 336 40.85 23.18 56.80
C ALA A 336 40.82 24.54 57.52
N ASN A 337 41.95 25.26 57.52
CA ASN A 337 42.10 26.52 58.28
C ASN A 337 41.89 27.80 57.46
N GLN A 338 41.70 27.71 56.13
CA GLN A 338 41.30 28.86 55.30
C GLN A 338 40.60 28.43 54.02
N GLU A 339 39.72 29.29 53.50
CA GLU A 339 38.87 29.03 52.33
C GLU A 339 39.50 29.63 51.05
N LEU A 340 39.37 28.91 49.92
CA LEU A 340 39.83 29.34 48.59
C LEU A 340 38.74 30.16 47.90
N THR A 341 39.10 31.29 47.26
CA THR A 341 38.12 32.16 46.61
C THR A 341 38.36 32.29 45.11
N ILE A 342 37.30 32.10 44.31
CA ILE A 342 37.29 32.38 42.87
C ILE A 342 36.85 33.82 42.65
N LYS A 343 37.70 34.66 42.03
CA LYS A 343 37.28 35.96 41.50
C LYS A 343 36.88 35.85 40.05
N ILE A 344 35.80 36.55 39.68
CA ILE A 344 35.24 36.55 38.33
C ILE A 344 35.15 38.00 37.84
N GLY A 345 35.93 38.33 36.83
CA GLY A 345 35.81 39.56 36.05
C GLY A 345 35.05 39.29 34.76
N PHE A 346 33.74 39.57 34.74
CA PHE A 346 32.92 39.46 33.54
C PHE A 346 33.39 40.43 32.45
N ILE A 347 33.44 39.95 31.21
CA ILE A 347 33.78 40.74 30.01
C ILE A 347 32.52 41.21 29.30
N ALA A 348 31.53 40.31 29.14
CA ALA A 348 30.22 40.68 28.61
C ALA A 348 29.30 41.28 29.69
N GLU A 349 28.22 41.94 29.24
CA GLU A 349 27.28 42.63 30.12
C GLU A 349 26.55 41.65 31.05
N HIS A 350 26.39 42.03 32.31
CA HIS A 350 25.85 41.18 33.36
C HIS A 350 25.18 41.99 34.46
N GLN A 351 24.21 41.39 35.14
CA GLN A 351 23.60 41.92 36.37
C GLN A 351 23.52 40.80 37.40
N ASN A 352 24.02 41.04 38.62
CA ASN A 352 24.05 40.05 39.71
C ASN A 352 24.53 38.65 39.27
N GLN A 353 25.67 38.59 38.55
CA GLN A 353 26.28 37.36 38.01
C GLN A 353 25.40 36.57 37.01
N THR A 354 24.29 37.16 36.55
CA THR A 354 23.52 36.70 35.40
C THR A 354 23.97 37.44 34.15
N MET A 355 24.36 36.69 33.13
CA MET A 355 24.71 37.18 31.80
C MET A 355 23.52 36.97 30.85
N VAL A 356 23.40 37.80 29.82
CA VAL A 356 22.42 37.63 28.73
C VAL A 356 23.19 37.62 27.41
N LEU A 357 23.03 36.57 26.61
CA LEU A 357 23.76 36.37 25.34
C LEU A 357 22.78 36.00 24.22
N PRO A 358 22.83 36.62 23.02
CA PRO A 358 22.08 36.15 21.87
C PRO A 358 22.58 34.77 21.45
N GLU A 359 21.68 33.88 21.03
CA GLU A 359 22.01 32.48 20.78
C GLU A 359 23.02 32.25 19.65
N ASN A 360 22.80 32.94 18.52
CA ASN A 360 23.62 32.86 17.32
C ASN A 360 25.02 33.52 17.48
N GLN A 361 25.39 33.93 18.69
CA GLN A 361 26.70 34.48 18.97
C GLN A 361 27.80 33.42 18.73
N PRO A 362 28.84 33.72 17.93
CA PRO A 362 29.96 32.79 17.75
C PRO A 362 30.72 32.55 19.06
N PRO A 363 31.54 31.48 19.14
CA PRO A 363 32.41 31.20 20.30
C PRO A 363 33.16 32.45 20.79
N THR A 364 32.80 32.93 21.97
CA THR A 364 33.18 34.25 22.51
C THR A 364 33.55 34.15 23.98
N VAL A 365 34.44 35.04 24.43
CA VAL A 365 34.93 35.06 25.82
C VAL A 365 33.98 35.89 26.69
N LEU A 366 33.43 35.24 27.71
CA LEU A 366 32.39 35.76 28.59
C LEU A 366 32.95 36.41 29.86
N ALA A 367 33.96 35.78 30.47
CA ALA A 367 34.55 36.22 31.73
C ALA A 367 36.01 35.75 31.88
N VAL A 368 36.77 36.47 32.71
CA VAL A 368 38.08 36.07 33.23
C VAL A 368 37.90 35.58 34.66
N LEU A 369 38.38 34.38 34.96
CA LEU A 369 38.36 33.79 36.29
C LEU A 369 39.78 33.69 36.85
N GLU A 370 39.93 34.03 38.12
CA GLU A 370 41.22 34.09 38.81
C GLU A 370 41.09 33.41 40.18
N LEU A 371 42.04 32.53 40.49
CA LEU A 371 42.13 31.85 41.78
C LEU A 371 42.94 32.72 42.75
N GLU A 372 42.31 33.15 43.85
CA GLU A 372 43.03 33.78 44.96
C GLU A 372 43.11 32.84 46.17
N GLY A 373 44.33 32.71 46.69
CA GLY A 373 44.70 31.90 47.84
C GLY A 373 46.16 32.17 48.23
N ASP A 374 46.62 31.54 49.31
CA ASP A 374 48.00 31.65 49.77
C ASP A 374 49.00 30.86 48.89
N SER A 375 50.27 30.86 49.28
CA SER A 375 51.36 30.15 48.62
C SER A 375 51.21 28.61 48.52
N SER A 376 50.39 27.97 49.35
CA SER A 376 50.19 26.51 49.32
C SER A 376 49.45 26.04 48.07
N PHE A 377 48.47 26.81 47.59
CA PHE A 377 47.56 26.42 46.50
C PHE A 377 48.16 26.55 45.09
N LYS A 378 49.44 26.94 44.95
CA LYS A 378 50.13 27.04 43.65
C LYS A 378 50.07 25.72 42.88
N GLY A 379 49.45 25.73 41.70
CA GLY A 379 49.26 24.55 40.86
C GLY A 379 47.90 23.86 41.00
N SER A 380 46.96 24.45 41.73
CA SER A 380 45.53 24.15 41.61
C SER A 380 44.99 24.70 40.28
N SER A 381 43.90 24.12 39.76
CA SER A 381 43.26 24.54 38.51
C SER A 381 41.75 24.79 38.67
N LEU A 382 41.14 25.43 37.66
CA LEU A 382 39.69 25.53 37.55
C LEU A 382 39.18 24.54 36.50
N ALA A 383 38.03 23.93 36.77
CA ALA A 383 37.25 23.14 35.82
C ALA A 383 35.77 23.54 35.88
N ILE A 384 35.00 23.13 34.87
CA ILE A 384 33.54 23.19 34.88
C ILE A 384 33.03 21.80 35.29
N GLU A 385 32.02 21.77 36.15
CA GLU A 385 31.30 20.57 36.58
C GLU A 385 30.15 20.26 35.60
N GLY A 386 30.17 19.06 35.02
CA GLY A 386 29.13 18.57 34.09
C GLY A 386 29.32 19.01 32.63
N GLU A 387 28.54 18.39 31.74
CA GLU A 387 28.56 18.71 30.30
C GLU A 387 27.70 19.95 30.00
N VAL A 388 28.36 21.04 29.58
CA VAL A 388 27.72 22.31 29.20
C VAL A 388 28.44 22.91 27.98
N PRO A 389 27.79 23.77 27.15
CA PRO A 389 28.39 24.35 25.95
C PRO A 389 29.37 25.52 26.25
N PHE A 390 30.20 25.36 27.28
CA PHE A 390 31.18 26.36 27.72
C PHE A 390 32.52 25.69 28.05
N THR A 391 33.60 26.43 27.89
CA THR A 391 34.98 25.97 28.13
C THR A 391 35.76 26.97 28.99
N LEU A 392 36.68 26.45 29.81
CA LEU A 392 37.70 27.26 30.48
C LEU A 392 39.05 27.03 29.77
N SER A 393 39.67 28.09 29.28
CA SER A 393 41.02 28.04 28.69
C SER A 393 42.03 28.78 29.58
N PRO A 394 43.11 28.12 30.05
CA PRO A 394 44.11 28.77 30.91
C PRO A 394 45.03 29.69 30.10
N GLN A 395 45.10 30.97 30.47
CA GLN A 395 46.02 31.95 29.88
C GLN A 395 46.69 32.82 30.95
N ASN A 396 48.02 32.85 30.95
CA ASN A 396 48.85 33.73 31.80
C ASN A 396 48.50 33.72 33.31
N GLY A 397 48.09 32.57 33.84
CA GLY A 397 47.72 32.39 35.25
C GLY A 397 46.24 32.65 35.58
N LYS A 398 45.43 33.04 34.60
CA LYS A 398 43.97 33.19 34.70
C LYS A 398 43.27 32.18 33.78
N TYR A 399 41.95 32.07 33.89
CA TYR A 399 41.12 31.24 33.01
C TYR A 399 40.14 32.11 32.24
N LEU A 400 40.05 31.92 30.93
CA LEU A 400 39.03 32.55 30.09
C LEU A 400 37.85 31.59 29.95
N LEU A 401 36.67 32.00 30.42
CA LEU A 401 35.41 31.30 30.17
C LEU A 401 34.86 31.73 28.81
N SER A 402 34.58 30.78 27.94
CA SER A 402 34.02 31.00 26.60
C SER A 402 32.87 30.06 26.29
N THR A 403 31.97 30.46 25.39
CA THR A 403 31.07 29.52 24.70
C THR A 403 31.91 28.58 23.83
N SER A 404 31.62 27.27 23.88
CA SER A 404 32.36 26.25 23.10
C SER A 404 31.77 26.02 21.70
N LYS A 405 30.48 26.33 21.55
CA LYS A 405 29.68 26.41 20.32
C LYS A 405 28.66 27.55 20.50
N PRO A 406 27.98 28.01 19.43
CA PRO A 406 26.78 28.85 19.59
C PRO A 406 25.76 28.23 20.54
N LEU A 407 24.93 29.07 21.15
CA LEU A 407 23.81 28.65 21.98
C LEU A 407 22.56 28.50 21.10
N ASP A 408 21.46 28.09 21.72
CA ASP A 408 20.23 27.64 21.06
C ASP A 408 19.11 27.81 22.09
N TYR A 409 18.21 28.79 21.87
CA TYR A 409 17.17 29.21 22.81
C TYR A 409 16.04 28.17 22.84
N GLU A 410 15.65 27.63 21.69
CA GLU A 410 14.64 26.59 21.50
C GLU A 410 15.04 25.30 22.23
N MET A 411 16.31 24.91 22.15
CA MET A 411 16.86 23.81 22.93
C MET A 411 17.03 24.17 24.41
N LYS A 412 17.61 25.33 24.74
CA LYS A 412 17.92 25.68 26.15
C LYS A 412 18.11 27.17 26.45
N ARG A 413 17.01 27.83 26.80
CA ARG A 413 16.87 29.23 27.27
C ARG A 413 17.75 29.64 28.48
N GLU A 414 18.26 28.70 29.29
CA GLU A 414 19.05 29.01 30.51
C GLU A 414 20.11 27.96 30.86
N HIS A 415 21.31 28.41 31.22
CA HIS A 415 22.43 27.58 31.66
C HIS A 415 22.99 28.02 33.04
N HIS A 416 23.36 27.03 33.86
CA HIS A 416 24.08 27.22 35.13
C HIS A 416 25.48 26.63 35.02
N ILE A 417 26.49 27.48 34.80
CA ILE A 417 27.88 27.06 34.68
C ILE A 417 28.45 26.93 36.08
N SER A 418 28.71 25.69 36.51
CA SER A 418 29.22 25.39 37.84
C SER A 418 30.74 25.24 37.78
N VAL A 419 31.47 26.23 38.30
CA VAL A 419 32.94 26.26 38.28
C VAL A 419 33.48 25.78 39.62
N VAL A 420 34.43 24.84 39.58
CA VAL A 420 35.01 24.17 40.75
C VAL A 420 36.54 24.17 40.70
N VAL A 421 37.17 24.25 41.87
CA VAL A 421 38.63 24.20 42.03
C VAL A 421 39.09 22.74 42.10
N HIS A 422 40.02 22.35 41.24
CA HIS A 422 40.74 21.08 41.30
C HIS A 422 42.10 21.29 41.98
N GLY A 423 42.44 20.44 42.95
CA GLY A 423 43.75 20.41 43.58
C GLY A 423 44.85 19.84 42.67
N ARG A 424 46.08 19.81 43.16
CA ARG A 424 47.20 19.17 42.44
C ARG A 424 46.96 17.66 42.29
N PRO A 425 47.39 17.03 41.18
CA PRO A 425 47.48 15.58 41.10
C PRO A 425 48.37 15.03 42.22
N GLY A 426 47.77 14.25 43.14
CA GLY A 426 48.43 13.69 44.32
C GLY A 426 48.06 14.34 45.67
N GLU A 427 47.52 15.56 45.68
CA GLU A 427 47.08 16.29 46.90
C GLU A 427 45.64 16.80 46.73
N ALA A 428 44.70 15.88 46.49
CA ALA A 428 43.32 16.20 46.09
C ALA A 428 42.42 16.79 47.20
N SER A 429 42.91 16.93 48.44
CA SER A 429 42.03 16.80 49.62
C SER A 429 42.23 17.84 50.73
N VAL A 430 43.01 18.91 50.51
CA VAL A 430 43.15 20.05 51.46
C VAL A 430 42.58 21.33 50.85
N ILE A 431 41.57 21.18 49.99
CA ILE A 431 40.82 22.26 49.35
C ILE A 431 39.35 22.01 49.65
N ILE A 432 38.69 22.96 50.31
CA ILE A 432 37.24 23.08 50.23
C ILE A 432 36.95 23.59 48.81
N PRO A 433 36.28 22.82 47.93
CA PRO A 433 36.07 23.24 46.55
C PRO A 433 35.01 24.34 46.52
N SER A 434 35.45 25.60 46.52
CA SER A 434 34.58 26.77 46.28
C SER A 434 33.87 26.62 44.94
N ARG A 435 32.59 26.24 44.99
CA ARG A 435 31.74 26.03 43.82
C ARG A 435 31.00 27.32 43.49
N HIS A 436 31.43 28.01 42.43
CA HIS A 436 30.76 29.23 41.96
C HIS A 436 29.81 28.91 40.80
N VAL A 437 28.58 29.41 40.85
CA VAL A 437 27.60 29.24 39.77
C VAL A 437 27.46 30.55 39.00
N ILE A 438 27.74 30.53 37.71
CA ILE A 438 27.45 31.63 36.77
C ILE A 438 26.15 31.30 36.05
N ARG A 439 25.22 32.26 36.01
CA ARG A 439 23.94 32.10 35.30
C ARG A 439 24.04 32.75 33.92
N VAL A 440 23.71 32.02 32.87
CA VAL A 440 23.61 32.54 31.51
C VAL A 440 22.19 32.35 31.02
N LEU A 441 21.53 33.46 30.72
CA LEU A 441 20.28 33.48 29.97
C LEU A 441 20.61 33.60 28.48
N VAL A 442 19.95 32.77 27.68
CA VAL A 442 19.98 32.92 26.23
C VAL A 442 18.92 33.96 25.85
N ALA A 443 19.26 34.85 24.93
CA ALA A 443 18.34 35.80 24.33
C ALA A 443 17.96 35.31 22.93
N ASP A 444 16.65 35.17 22.76
CA ASP A 444 15.92 34.86 21.54
C ASP A 444 16.31 35.77 20.37
N VAL A 445 16.66 35.20 19.23
CA VAL A 445 16.95 35.88 17.97
C VAL A 445 16.11 35.27 16.86
N ASN A 446 15.60 36.11 15.95
CA ASN A 446 14.74 35.68 14.86
C ASN A 446 15.53 34.86 13.80
N ASP A 447 15.65 33.54 14.00
CA ASP A 447 16.36 32.65 13.08
C ASP A 447 15.60 31.36 12.69
N ASN A 448 14.46 31.06 13.32
CA ASN A 448 13.45 30.19 12.74
C ASN A 448 12.45 30.99 11.89
N ALA A 449 11.89 30.35 10.87
CA ALA A 449 10.86 30.96 10.02
C ALA A 449 9.51 30.25 10.23
N PRO A 450 8.36 30.93 10.07
CA PRO A 450 7.05 30.34 10.31
C PRO A 450 6.82 29.09 9.46
N GLN A 451 6.61 27.91 10.06
CA GLN A 451 6.44 26.67 9.30
C GLN A 451 4.96 26.28 9.16
N PHE A 452 4.42 26.26 7.94
CA PHE A 452 3.09 25.71 7.66
C PHE A 452 3.00 24.21 7.96
N LEU A 453 1.87 23.76 8.52
CA LEU A 453 1.59 22.34 8.76
C LEU A 453 1.56 21.48 7.48
N GLN A 454 1.30 22.10 6.32
CA GLN A 454 1.26 21.45 5.01
C GLN A 454 1.90 22.36 3.95
N SER A 455 2.72 21.78 3.06
CA SER A 455 3.34 22.47 1.92
C SER A 455 2.37 22.76 0.76
N ARG A 456 1.27 22.01 0.71
CA ARG A 456 0.09 22.28 -0.12
C ARG A 456 -1.16 21.84 0.64
N TYR A 457 -2.18 22.68 0.62
CA TYR A 457 -3.53 22.36 1.04
C TYR A 457 -4.39 22.14 -0.21
N GLN A 458 -5.35 21.22 -0.13
CA GLN A 458 -6.35 21.00 -1.19
C GLN A 458 -7.75 20.96 -0.56
N LEU A 459 -8.73 21.55 -1.23
CA LEU A 459 -10.13 21.46 -0.85
C LEU A 459 -11.04 21.50 -2.08
N GLU A 460 -12.23 20.94 -1.92
CA GLU A 460 -13.30 20.92 -2.90
C GLU A 460 -14.45 21.81 -2.39
N VAL A 461 -15.00 22.65 -3.27
CA VAL A 461 -16.04 23.64 -2.94
C VAL A 461 -17.08 23.63 -4.04
N GLY A 462 -18.33 23.27 -3.73
CA GLY A 462 -19.43 23.41 -4.69
C GLY A 462 -19.59 24.86 -5.14
N GLU A 463 -19.80 25.07 -6.43
CA GLU A 463 -20.12 26.40 -6.99
C GLU A 463 -21.49 26.93 -6.54
N ASN A 464 -21.88 28.10 -7.06
CA ASN A 464 -23.09 28.80 -6.63
C ASN A 464 -23.15 29.05 -5.10
N ASN A 465 -22.00 28.96 -4.43
CA ASN A 465 -21.87 29.11 -2.99
C ASN A 465 -22.26 30.53 -2.55
N GLN A 466 -22.72 30.65 -1.30
CA GLN A 466 -22.99 31.96 -0.74
C GLN A 466 -21.68 32.76 -0.56
N PRO A 467 -21.64 34.05 -0.95
CA PRO A 467 -20.53 34.94 -0.63
C PRO A 467 -20.33 35.06 0.89
N GLY A 468 -19.09 35.04 1.35
CA GLY A 468 -18.69 35.17 2.75
C GLY A 468 -18.48 33.85 3.49
N ILE A 469 -18.61 32.68 2.86
CA ILE A 469 -18.35 31.41 3.54
C ILE A 469 -16.87 31.22 3.93
N PRO A 470 -16.60 30.60 5.10
CA PRO A 470 -15.27 30.10 5.42
C PRO A 470 -14.96 28.86 4.58
N LEU A 471 -13.74 28.79 4.04
CA LEU A 471 -13.29 27.67 3.20
C LEU A 471 -12.38 26.71 3.98
N LEU A 472 -11.28 27.23 4.49
CA LEU A 472 -10.21 26.48 5.15
C LEU A 472 -9.48 27.41 6.13
N GLN A 473 -9.06 26.90 7.28
CA GLN A 473 -8.11 27.59 8.15
C GLN A 473 -6.72 27.00 7.91
N VAL A 474 -5.79 27.79 7.37
CA VAL A 474 -4.37 27.39 7.32
C VAL A 474 -3.69 27.69 8.65
N SER A 475 -2.66 26.93 8.99
CA SER A 475 -1.85 27.18 10.19
C SER A 475 -0.37 27.03 9.88
N ALA A 476 0.41 27.98 10.37
CA ALA A 476 1.85 27.89 10.53
C ALA A 476 2.22 28.08 12.00
N SER A 477 3.31 27.46 12.41
CA SER A 477 3.90 27.59 13.74
C SER A 477 5.33 28.05 13.60
N ASP A 478 5.69 29.05 14.38
CA ASP A 478 7.08 29.46 14.58
C ASP A 478 7.64 28.83 15.87
N ALA A 479 8.96 28.72 15.98
CA ALA A 479 9.65 28.18 17.15
C ALA A 479 10.08 29.29 18.12
N ASP A 480 10.39 30.48 17.59
CA ASP A 480 10.94 31.62 18.32
C ASP A 480 9.90 32.23 19.29
N SER A 481 10.27 33.26 20.07
CA SER A 481 9.43 33.75 21.17
C SER A 481 8.89 35.18 20.98
N GLY A 482 7.69 35.41 21.56
CA GLY A 482 7.11 36.74 21.80
C GLY A 482 6.69 37.56 20.57
N HIS A 483 7.67 38.13 19.87
CA HIS A 483 7.50 38.87 18.62
C HIS A 483 8.13 38.12 17.44
N ASN A 484 9.27 37.47 17.66
CA ASN A 484 9.90 36.63 16.66
C ASN A 484 8.97 35.45 16.33
N GLY A 485 8.48 34.73 17.35
CA GLY A 485 7.47 33.68 17.15
C GLY A 485 6.05 34.12 16.71
N ARG A 486 5.83 35.38 16.29
CA ARG A 486 4.48 35.91 16.00
C ARG A 486 4.15 35.89 14.50
N VAL A 487 3.62 34.76 14.07
CA VAL A 487 3.08 34.56 12.73
C VAL A 487 1.90 35.50 12.41
N THR A 488 1.89 36.02 11.19
CA THR A 488 0.76 36.68 10.53
C THR A 488 0.59 36.13 9.10
N TYR A 489 -0.64 36.11 8.58
CA TYR A 489 -0.96 35.50 7.29
C TYR A 489 -1.34 36.53 6.22
N SER A 490 -0.98 36.26 4.96
CA SER A 490 -1.41 37.05 3.80
C SER A 490 -1.52 36.23 2.51
N LEU A 491 -2.29 36.74 1.53
CA LEU A 491 -2.36 36.20 0.17
C LEU A 491 -1.40 36.96 -0.76
N ASP A 492 -0.92 36.30 -1.81
CA ASP A 492 -0.15 36.99 -2.86
C ASP A 492 -0.95 38.14 -3.51
N LYS A 493 -0.24 39.20 -3.91
CA LYS A 493 -0.79 40.43 -4.50
C LYS A 493 -1.41 40.22 -5.89
N HIS A 494 -1.14 39.11 -6.56
CA HIS A 494 -1.76 38.73 -7.83
C HIS A 494 -2.92 37.74 -7.65
N THR A 495 -3.26 37.36 -6.41
CA THR A 495 -4.44 36.54 -6.09
C THR A 495 -5.73 37.28 -6.46
N SER A 496 -6.74 36.54 -6.94
CA SER A 496 -8.05 37.11 -7.24
C SER A 496 -8.71 37.72 -6.00
N THR A 497 -9.26 38.93 -6.16
CA THR A 497 -9.96 39.68 -5.08
C THR A 497 -11.22 38.98 -4.53
N ILE A 498 -11.64 37.86 -5.13
CA ILE A 498 -12.70 37.00 -4.59
C ILE A 498 -12.25 36.18 -3.37
N PHE A 499 -10.95 36.10 -3.07
CA PHE A 499 -10.43 35.40 -1.88
C PHE A 499 -9.85 36.37 -0.86
N ASN A 500 -10.08 36.09 0.41
CA ASN A 500 -9.56 36.87 1.53
C ASN A 500 -9.15 35.98 2.70
N ILE A 501 -8.04 36.32 3.36
CA ILE A 501 -7.53 35.59 4.53
C ILE A 501 -7.51 36.51 5.75
N ASP A 502 -7.95 36.00 6.91
CA ASP A 502 -7.76 36.69 8.18
C ASP A 502 -6.29 36.55 8.64
N SER A 503 -5.62 37.69 8.85
CA SER A 503 -4.17 37.75 9.05
C SER A 503 -3.69 37.26 10.42
N VAL A 504 -4.59 36.96 11.36
CA VAL A 504 -4.26 36.47 12.70
C VAL A 504 -4.62 34.99 12.87
N THR A 505 -5.76 34.58 12.32
CA THR A 505 -6.30 33.21 12.46
C THR A 505 -5.96 32.30 11.29
N GLY A 506 -5.56 32.82 10.13
CA GLY A 506 -5.33 32.03 8.92
C GLY A 506 -6.62 31.53 8.25
N GLN A 507 -7.80 32.03 8.65
CA GLN A 507 -9.08 31.66 8.06
C GLN A 507 -9.22 32.25 6.64
N LEU A 508 -9.20 31.37 5.65
CA LEU A 508 -9.52 31.69 4.25
C LEU A 508 -11.05 31.75 4.06
N THR A 509 -11.48 32.75 3.30
CA THR A 509 -12.88 33.04 2.97
C THR A 509 -13.00 33.42 1.49
N VAL A 510 -14.19 33.25 0.91
CA VAL A 510 -14.51 33.72 -0.45
C VAL A 510 -15.56 34.84 -0.39
N SER A 511 -15.34 35.94 -1.10
CA SER A 511 -16.18 37.15 -1.09
C SER A 511 -17.19 37.24 -2.24
N ALA A 512 -17.24 36.21 -3.10
CA ALA A 512 -18.18 36.01 -4.19
C ALA A 512 -18.64 34.54 -4.26
N SER A 513 -19.59 34.23 -5.13
CA SER A 513 -19.84 32.85 -5.56
C SER A 513 -18.75 32.39 -6.53
N LEU A 514 -18.41 31.11 -6.46
CA LEU A 514 -17.61 30.38 -7.45
C LEU A 514 -18.52 29.89 -8.58
N ASP A 515 -17.89 29.59 -9.72
CA ASP A 515 -18.48 29.48 -11.08
C ASP A 515 -17.42 28.68 -11.88
N ARG A 516 -17.71 27.39 -12.13
CA ARG A 516 -16.74 26.36 -12.55
C ARG A 516 -16.46 26.41 -14.05
N GLU A 517 -17.48 26.73 -14.85
CA GLU A 517 -17.43 26.87 -16.32
C GLU A 517 -16.42 27.94 -16.72
N LYS A 518 -16.26 28.96 -15.86
CA LYS A 518 -15.28 30.03 -15.99
C LYS A 518 -13.95 29.72 -15.31
N GLN A 519 -13.94 29.11 -14.12
CA GLN A 519 -12.69 28.69 -13.46
C GLN A 519 -12.86 27.55 -12.42
N GLY A 520 -12.90 26.30 -12.90
CA GLY A 520 -12.96 25.11 -12.04
C GLY A 520 -11.78 24.87 -11.08
N ILE A 521 -10.64 25.58 -11.21
CA ILE A 521 -9.51 25.46 -10.26
C ILE A 521 -8.89 26.83 -9.95
N HIS A 522 -8.78 27.16 -8.66
CA HIS A 522 -8.01 28.29 -8.16
C HIS A 522 -6.82 27.81 -7.32
N ASN A 523 -5.60 28.20 -7.72
CA ASN A 523 -4.40 28.02 -6.90
C ASN A 523 -4.06 29.35 -6.23
N LEU A 524 -4.10 29.40 -4.90
CA LEU A 524 -3.76 30.58 -4.11
C LEU A 524 -2.40 30.39 -3.45
N THR A 525 -1.57 31.43 -3.47
CA THR A 525 -0.29 31.46 -2.75
C THR A 525 -0.50 32.18 -1.43
N VAL A 526 -0.21 31.49 -0.32
CA VAL A 526 -0.40 32.01 1.05
C VAL A 526 0.96 32.13 1.72
N PHE A 527 1.23 33.30 2.29
CA PHE A 527 2.43 33.58 3.08
C PHE A 527 2.11 33.55 4.57
N ALA A 528 3.04 33.00 5.34
CA ALA A 528 3.13 33.17 6.79
C ALA A 528 4.44 33.93 7.08
N GLN A 529 4.32 35.12 7.66
CA GLN A 529 5.46 36.00 8.00
C GLN A 529 5.42 36.32 9.49
N ASP A 530 6.57 36.33 10.13
CA ASP A 530 6.69 36.62 11.56
C ASP A 530 6.50 38.13 11.90
N SER A 531 6.85 38.53 13.13
CA SER A 531 6.94 39.95 13.53
C SER A 531 8.36 40.34 14.01
N GLY A 532 9.37 39.66 13.46
CA GLY A 532 10.79 39.79 13.76
C GLY A 532 11.52 40.92 13.04
N SER A 533 12.85 40.92 13.14
CA SER A 533 13.71 41.94 12.53
C SER A 533 15.15 41.41 12.30
N PRO A 534 15.51 40.96 11.09
CA PRO A 534 14.67 40.94 9.88
C PRO A 534 13.50 39.96 10.02
N PRO A 535 12.35 40.23 9.41
CA PRO A 535 11.27 39.27 9.38
C PRO A 535 11.59 38.13 8.42
N LEU A 536 11.22 36.92 8.79
CA LEU A 536 11.29 35.69 8.01
C LEU A 536 9.87 35.26 7.59
N GLU A 537 9.80 34.55 6.47
CA GLU A 537 8.54 34.11 5.89
C GLU A 537 8.65 32.72 5.27
N SER A 538 7.52 32.03 5.23
CA SER A 538 7.35 30.85 4.38
C SER A 538 6.09 30.97 3.53
N VAL A 539 5.98 30.06 2.55
CA VAL A 539 4.91 30.06 1.56
C VAL A 539 4.32 28.65 1.44
N THR A 540 3.00 28.59 1.28
CA THR A 540 2.25 27.38 0.97
C THR A 540 1.28 27.65 -0.18
N THR A 541 0.77 26.59 -0.80
CA THR A 541 -0.22 26.70 -1.87
C THR A 541 -1.55 26.09 -1.45
N VAL A 542 -2.66 26.79 -1.71
CA VAL A 542 -4.02 26.29 -1.47
C VAL A 542 -4.69 26.07 -2.82
N SER A 543 -5.00 24.81 -3.13
CA SER A 543 -5.67 24.39 -4.37
C SER A 543 -7.15 24.20 -4.08
N ILE A 544 -7.97 25.14 -4.54
CA ILE A 544 -9.42 25.05 -4.50
C ILE A 544 -9.86 24.42 -5.82
N HIS A 545 -10.50 23.26 -5.74
CA HIS A 545 -11.23 22.65 -6.84
C HIS A 545 -12.70 23.02 -6.69
N VAL A 546 -13.29 23.60 -7.73
CA VAL A 546 -14.71 23.92 -7.75
C VAL A 546 -15.46 22.66 -8.19
N LEU A 547 -16.48 22.25 -7.43
CA LEU A 547 -17.32 21.12 -7.78
C LEU A 547 -18.54 21.58 -8.57
N ASP A 548 -18.73 20.88 -9.68
CA ASP A 548 -19.77 21.02 -10.68
C ASP A 548 -21.19 20.80 -10.11
N GLN A 549 -22.16 21.59 -10.59
CA GLN A 549 -23.59 21.43 -10.35
C GLN A 549 -24.36 21.66 -11.65
N ASN A 550 -25.36 20.81 -11.93
CA ASN A 550 -26.24 20.91 -13.10
C ASN A 550 -27.06 22.21 -13.07
N ASP A 551 -26.51 23.27 -13.65
CA ASP A 551 -26.99 24.67 -13.58
C ASP A 551 -27.17 25.27 -14.98
N ASN A 552 -26.42 24.76 -15.97
CA ASN A 552 -26.66 25.01 -17.37
C ASN A 552 -27.54 23.90 -17.97
N ALA A 553 -28.15 24.19 -19.13
CA ALA A 553 -29.03 23.26 -19.82
C ALA A 553 -28.55 23.04 -21.25
N PRO A 554 -28.65 21.82 -21.82
CA PRO A 554 -28.01 21.50 -23.09
C PRO A 554 -28.42 22.43 -24.23
N VAL A 555 -27.46 23.07 -24.91
CA VAL A 555 -27.75 24.08 -25.94
C VAL A 555 -27.54 23.53 -27.35
N PHE A 556 -28.60 23.52 -28.17
CA PHE A 556 -28.49 23.26 -29.60
C PHE A 556 -27.75 24.41 -30.33
N LEU A 557 -26.84 24.07 -31.25
CA LEU A 557 -26.07 25.05 -32.04
C LEU A 557 -26.96 26.00 -32.88
N THR A 558 -28.16 25.56 -33.26
CA THR A 558 -29.21 26.42 -33.83
C THR A 558 -30.59 26.03 -33.27
N PRO A 559 -31.54 26.98 -33.12
CA PRO A 559 -32.90 26.67 -32.67
C PRO A 559 -33.76 25.98 -33.75
N HIS A 560 -33.28 25.96 -34.99
CA HIS A 560 -33.94 25.31 -36.13
C HIS A 560 -32.86 24.71 -37.05
N PHE A 561 -33.02 23.43 -37.39
CA PHE A 561 -32.24 22.74 -38.42
C PHE A 561 -33.11 22.51 -39.66
N ILE A 562 -32.51 22.61 -40.85
CA ILE A 562 -33.17 22.32 -42.12
C ILE A 562 -32.30 21.32 -42.87
N PHE A 563 -32.89 20.21 -43.29
CA PHE A 563 -32.23 19.16 -44.06
C PHE A 563 -32.99 18.87 -45.36
N PHE A 564 -32.27 18.33 -46.33
CA PHE A 564 -32.77 17.87 -47.61
C PHE A 564 -32.28 16.43 -47.79
N ILE A 565 -33.15 15.52 -48.18
CA ILE A 565 -32.80 14.12 -48.43
C ILE A 565 -33.63 13.60 -49.61
N PRO A 566 -33.03 12.93 -50.61
CA PRO A 566 -33.79 12.31 -51.68
C PRO A 566 -34.75 11.24 -51.14
N GLU A 567 -35.84 11.01 -51.86
CA GLU A 567 -36.67 9.82 -51.67
C GLU A 567 -35.97 8.54 -52.13
N ASN A 568 -36.62 7.39 -51.96
CA ASN A 568 -36.06 6.06 -52.32
C ASN A 568 -34.69 5.74 -51.68
N VAL A 569 -34.24 6.53 -50.70
CA VAL A 569 -33.08 6.24 -49.87
C VAL A 569 -33.38 5.05 -48.94
N PRO A 570 -32.42 4.12 -48.75
CA PRO A 570 -32.67 2.94 -47.93
C PRO A 570 -32.89 3.31 -46.45
N PRO A 571 -33.54 2.43 -45.65
CA PRO A 571 -33.73 2.67 -44.23
C PRO A 571 -32.38 2.84 -43.50
N PHE A 572 -32.37 3.69 -42.47
CA PHE A 572 -31.16 4.12 -41.73
C PHE A 572 -30.18 4.98 -42.54
N ALA A 573 -30.59 5.53 -43.70
CA ALA A 573 -29.89 6.61 -44.38
C ALA A 573 -29.72 7.84 -43.48
N GLN A 574 -28.62 8.57 -43.67
CA GLN A 574 -28.28 9.76 -42.90
C GLN A 574 -28.97 11.00 -43.48
N VAL A 575 -29.82 11.65 -42.68
CA VAL A 575 -30.51 12.91 -43.04
C VAL A 575 -29.62 14.12 -42.76
N GLY A 576 -28.91 14.11 -41.62
CA GLY A 576 -28.08 15.23 -41.19
C GLY A 576 -27.53 15.04 -39.80
N ARG A 577 -26.63 15.93 -39.38
CA ARG A 577 -26.06 15.95 -38.03
C ARG A 577 -26.60 17.15 -37.26
N VAL A 578 -27.02 16.93 -36.02
CA VAL A 578 -27.44 17.95 -35.07
C VAL A 578 -26.38 18.10 -33.99
N GLY A 579 -26.05 19.35 -33.66
CA GLY A 579 -25.06 19.66 -32.63
C GLY A 579 -25.75 20.21 -31.40
N VAL A 580 -25.41 19.63 -30.25
CA VAL A 580 -25.71 20.13 -28.91
C VAL A 580 -24.39 20.25 -28.17
N THR A 581 -24.30 21.23 -27.29
CA THR A 581 -23.19 21.43 -26.35
C THR A 581 -23.78 21.82 -25.00
N ASP A 582 -23.33 21.16 -23.95
CA ASP A 582 -23.51 21.57 -22.58
C ASP A 582 -22.15 21.98 -21.99
N PRO A 583 -22.05 23.04 -21.16
CA PRO A 583 -20.77 23.45 -20.56
C PRO A 583 -20.40 22.68 -19.29
N ASP A 584 -21.35 22.00 -18.61
CA ASP A 584 -21.16 21.37 -17.29
C ASP A 584 -20.30 20.08 -17.40
N GLU A 585 -19.91 19.47 -16.27
CA GLU A 585 -18.93 18.37 -16.23
C GLU A 585 -19.55 16.98 -16.00
N GLY A 586 -18.89 15.95 -16.55
CA GLY A 586 -19.31 14.56 -16.35
C GLY A 586 -20.72 14.30 -16.89
N GLU A 587 -21.61 13.76 -16.04
CA GLU A 587 -22.99 13.43 -16.43
C GLU A 587 -23.90 14.66 -16.56
N ASN A 588 -23.55 15.78 -15.90
CA ASN A 588 -24.27 17.05 -16.07
C ASN A 588 -24.02 17.61 -17.50
N GLY A 589 -22.78 17.51 -17.99
CA GLY A 589 -22.45 17.83 -19.39
C GLY A 589 -22.80 16.76 -20.44
N ASN A 590 -23.33 15.60 -20.04
CA ASN A 590 -23.51 14.44 -20.93
C ASN A 590 -24.91 14.42 -21.56
N THR A 591 -25.00 14.73 -22.85
CA THR A 591 -26.30 15.01 -23.50
C THR A 591 -26.87 13.83 -24.29
N GLU A 592 -28.11 13.43 -24.00
CA GLU A 592 -28.92 12.50 -24.80
C GLU A 592 -29.97 13.22 -25.67
N LEU A 593 -30.11 12.77 -26.91
CA LEU A 593 -31.06 13.28 -27.89
C LEU A 593 -32.26 12.35 -28.08
N HIS A 594 -33.46 12.93 -28.16
CA HIS A 594 -34.71 12.23 -28.43
C HIS A 594 -35.57 12.95 -29.48
N VAL A 595 -36.27 12.18 -30.33
CA VAL A 595 -37.31 12.72 -31.23
C VAL A 595 -38.62 12.83 -30.46
N VAL A 596 -39.13 14.05 -30.31
CA VAL A 596 -40.42 14.33 -29.68
C VAL A 596 -41.54 13.96 -30.66
N ASN A 597 -42.49 13.12 -30.21
CA ASN A 597 -43.54 12.47 -31.01
C ASN A 597 -42.97 11.51 -32.08
N SER A 598 -42.58 10.31 -31.64
CA SER A 598 -41.96 9.24 -32.44
C SER A 598 -42.89 8.51 -33.43
N SER A 599 -43.83 9.22 -34.06
CA SER A 599 -44.75 8.67 -35.07
C SER A 599 -44.33 8.93 -36.52
N GLY A 600 -43.26 9.70 -36.76
CA GLY A 600 -42.68 9.94 -38.08
C GLY A 600 -41.51 8.99 -38.40
N PRO A 601 -41.08 8.90 -39.67
CA PRO A 601 -40.10 7.91 -40.15
C PRO A 601 -38.63 8.26 -39.82
N PHE A 602 -38.36 8.81 -38.63
CA PHE A 602 -37.03 9.31 -38.24
C PHE A 602 -36.63 8.90 -36.83
N VAL A 603 -35.33 8.61 -36.67
CA VAL A 603 -34.69 8.29 -35.39
C VAL A 603 -33.36 9.05 -35.28
N VAL A 604 -32.95 9.40 -34.06
CA VAL A 604 -31.64 10.01 -33.79
C VAL A 604 -30.66 8.98 -33.25
N ASP A 605 -29.48 8.95 -33.84
CA ASP A 605 -28.34 8.11 -33.46
C ASP A 605 -27.49 8.90 -32.44
N ASN A 606 -27.72 8.65 -31.15
CA ASN A 606 -27.09 9.41 -30.07
C ASN A 606 -25.56 9.23 -30.04
N THR A 607 -25.03 8.14 -30.61
CA THR A 607 -23.57 7.91 -30.66
C THR A 607 -22.84 8.85 -31.63
N GLN A 608 -23.57 9.45 -32.57
CA GLN A 608 -23.01 10.37 -33.57
C GLN A 608 -23.66 11.76 -33.57
N GLY A 609 -24.83 11.93 -32.95
CA GLY A 609 -25.67 13.13 -33.09
C GLY A 609 -26.33 13.21 -34.48
N THR A 610 -26.65 12.06 -35.08
CA THR A 610 -27.06 11.96 -36.48
C THR A 610 -28.54 11.59 -36.60
N LEU A 611 -29.32 12.38 -37.33
CA LEU A 611 -30.70 12.05 -37.66
C LEU A 611 -30.74 11.10 -38.86
N ARG A 612 -31.56 10.03 -38.78
CA ARG A 612 -31.61 8.93 -39.74
C ARG A 612 -33.04 8.54 -40.08
N THR A 613 -33.27 8.00 -41.27
CA THR A 613 -34.56 7.41 -41.66
C THR A 613 -34.82 6.08 -40.95
N THR A 614 -36.07 5.72 -40.70
CA THR A 614 -36.46 4.38 -40.17
C THR A 614 -37.13 3.49 -41.22
N THR A 615 -37.65 4.09 -42.28
CA THR A 615 -38.27 3.46 -43.44
C THR A 615 -37.76 4.14 -44.70
N ASP A 616 -38.13 3.60 -45.85
CA ASP A 616 -38.04 4.33 -47.12
C ASP A 616 -38.92 5.61 -47.04
N LEU A 617 -38.57 6.62 -47.85
CA LEU A 617 -39.31 7.88 -48.00
C LEU A 617 -39.87 7.97 -49.43
N ASP A 618 -41.06 8.58 -49.55
CA ASP A 618 -41.89 8.69 -50.75
C ASP A 618 -42.49 10.12 -50.76
N ARG A 619 -42.13 10.93 -51.75
CA ARG A 619 -42.42 12.37 -51.81
C ARG A 619 -43.84 12.66 -52.28
N GLU A 620 -44.44 11.76 -53.05
CA GLU A 620 -45.84 11.78 -53.49
C GLU A 620 -46.79 11.66 -52.29
N THR A 621 -46.40 10.91 -51.27
CA THR A 621 -47.14 10.79 -49.99
C THR A 621 -46.93 11.99 -49.07
N GLU A 622 -45.69 12.43 -48.81
CA GLU A 622 -45.39 13.56 -47.92
C GLU A 622 -44.04 14.23 -48.28
N ASP A 623 -44.09 15.46 -48.80
CA ASP A 623 -42.92 16.19 -49.33
C ASP A 623 -42.03 16.85 -48.26
N ARG A 624 -42.56 17.03 -47.03
CA ARG A 624 -41.85 17.72 -45.95
C ARG A 624 -42.34 17.31 -44.56
N TYR A 625 -41.39 16.86 -43.75
CA TYR A 625 -41.60 16.53 -42.35
C TYR A 625 -41.13 17.66 -41.41
N GLU A 626 -41.92 17.96 -40.38
CA GLU A 626 -41.51 18.81 -39.26
C GLU A 626 -41.53 18.00 -37.95
N LEU A 627 -40.41 18.01 -37.23
CA LEU A 627 -40.27 17.34 -35.92
C LEU A 627 -39.52 18.22 -34.93
N TYR A 628 -39.58 17.85 -33.65
CA TYR A 628 -38.82 18.50 -32.59
C TYR A 628 -37.84 17.49 -31.98
N LEU A 629 -36.63 17.95 -31.72
CA LEU A 629 -35.66 17.21 -30.91
C LEU A 629 -35.65 17.78 -29.51
N LEU A 630 -35.64 16.89 -28.52
CA LEU A 630 -35.33 17.17 -27.14
C LEU A 630 -33.86 16.80 -26.91
N ALA A 631 -33.11 17.69 -26.26
CA ALA A 631 -31.87 17.35 -25.59
C ALA A 631 -32.13 17.29 -24.09
N SER A 632 -31.57 16.30 -23.42
CA SER A 632 -31.51 16.16 -21.96
C SER A 632 -30.07 15.92 -21.56
N ASP A 633 -29.61 16.48 -20.45
CA ASP A 633 -28.44 15.95 -19.77
C ASP A 633 -28.80 14.71 -18.95
N HIS A 634 -27.81 14.11 -18.28
CA HIS A 634 -27.97 13.03 -17.31
C HIS A 634 -27.81 13.50 -15.85
N GLY A 635 -27.93 14.81 -15.60
CA GLY A 635 -27.62 15.44 -14.33
C GLY A 635 -28.54 15.04 -13.17
N HIS A 636 -28.03 15.23 -11.95
CA HIS A 636 -28.71 14.87 -10.71
C HIS A 636 -28.78 16.06 -9.74
N PRO A 637 -29.91 16.29 -9.04
CA PRO A 637 -31.08 15.41 -8.90
C PRO A 637 -32.15 15.56 -10.00
N VAL A 638 -32.00 16.53 -10.90
CA VAL A 638 -32.94 16.81 -12.00
C VAL A 638 -32.12 17.07 -13.26
N ALA A 639 -32.42 16.34 -14.33
CA ALA A 639 -31.87 16.62 -15.63
C ALA A 639 -32.52 17.88 -16.23
N LEU A 640 -31.72 18.74 -16.82
CA LEU A 640 -32.17 19.92 -17.54
C LEU A 640 -32.34 19.56 -19.03
N THR A 641 -33.11 20.39 -19.75
CA THR A 641 -33.53 20.04 -21.12
C THR A 641 -33.71 21.26 -22.00
N SER A 642 -33.53 21.08 -23.31
CA SER A 642 -33.90 22.07 -24.32
C SER A 642 -34.49 21.42 -25.57
N THR A 643 -35.09 22.22 -26.45
CA THR A 643 -35.71 21.71 -27.68
C THR A 643 -35.35 22.55 -28.90
N ALA A 644 -35.05 21.89 -30.02
CA ALA A 644 -34.89 22.51 -31.34
C ALA A 644 -35.87 21.92 -32.36
N ARG A 645 -36.28 22.74 -33.34
CA ARG A 645 -37.10 22.27 -34.47
C ARG A 645 -36.20 21.70 -35.57
N VAL A 646 -36.67 20.67 -36.26
CA VAL A 646 -36.08 20.17 -37.51
C VAL A 646 -37.15 20.19 -38.60
N THR A 647 -36.81 20.72 -39.77
CA THR A 647 -37.61 20.58 -41.00
C THR A 647 -36.80 19.77 -42.01
N ILE A 648 -37.41 18.74 -42.59
CA ILE A 648 -36.79 17.85 -43.56
C ILE A 648 -37.61 17.96 -44.84
N PHE A 649 -36.99 18.34 -45.94
CA PHE A 649 -37.59 18.32 -47.27
C PHE A 649 -37.15 17.04 -48.00
N VAL A 650 -38.10 16.37 -48.65
CA VAL A 650 -37.81 15.21 -49.49
C VAL A 650 -37.51 15.70 -50.91
N GLU A 651 -36.37 15.32 -51.46
CA GLU A 651 -35.95 15.69 -52.82
C GLU A 651 -36.42 14.65 -53.86
N ASP A 652 -36.92 15.19 -54.97
CA ASP A 652 -37.64 14.49 -56.04
C ASP A 652 -36.75 13.61 -56.93
N ILE A 653 -37.07 12.32 -57.06
CA ILE A 653 -36.43 11.36 -57.97
C ILE A 653 -37.45 10.91 -59.03
N ASN A 654 -37.03 10.81 -60.29
CA ASN A 654 -37.86 10.24 -61.35
C ASN A 654 -37.98 8.71 -61.20
N ASP A 655 -39.00 8.25 -60.47
CA ASP A 655 -39.39 6.84 -60.39
C ASP A 655 -40.85 6.57 -60.81
N ASN A 656 -41.73 7.57 -60.79
CA ASN A 656 -43.03 7.47 -61.47
C ASN A 656 -42.84 7.57 -62.99
N GLN A 657 -43.72 6.88 -63.72
CA GLN A 657 -43.63 6.74 -65.16
C GLN A 657 -44.88 7.30 -65.88
N PRO A 658 -44.72 8.21 -66.87
CA PRO A 658 -45.81 9.01 -67.43
C PRO A 658 -47.04 8.20 -67.85
N LYS A 659 -48.18 8.52 -67.25
CA LYS A 659 -49.41 7.72 -67.29
C LYS A 659 -50.45 8.39 -68.18
N VAL A 660 -50.61 7.88 -69.40
CA VAL A 660 -51.63 8.35 -70.35
C VAL A 660 -53.03 8.06 -69.80
N ILE A 661 -53.75 9.11 -69.40
CA ILE A 661 -55.13 9.03 -68.92
C ILE A 661 -56.17 9.33 -70.01
N LEU A 662 -55.78 10.07 -71.06
CA LEU A 662 -56.61 10.30 -72.26
C LEU A 662 -55.78 10.04 -73.53
N PRO A 663 -56.35 9.37 -74.56
CA PRO A 663 -57.58 8.60 -74.50
C PRO A 663 -57.43 7.41 -73.53
N SER A 664 -58.53 6.99 -72.89
CA SER A 664 -58.53 5.87 -71.95
C SER A 664 -57.97 4.58 -72.59
N SER A 665 -57.25 3.76 -71.84
CA SER A 665 -56.58 2.52 -72.30
C SER A 665 -57.48 1.54 -73.07
N ASN A 666 -58.80 1.55 -72.81
CA ASN A 666 -59.79 0.76 -73.53
C ASN A 666 -60.06 1.23 -74.99
N SER A 667 -59.52 2.39 -75.39
CA SER A 667 -59.79 3.06 -76.67
C SER A 667 -58.68 2.80 -77.70
N SER A 668 -58.31 1.53 -77.89
CA SER A 668 -57.19 1.11 -78.75
C SER A 668 -57.37 1.33 -80.26
N CYS A 669 -58.56 1.74 -80.70
CA CYS A 669 -58.86 2.11 -82.09
C CYS A 669 -59.56 3.47 -82.18
N LEU A 670 -58.86 4.47 -82.73
CA LEU A 670 -59.41 5.77 -83.12
C LEU A 670 -59.79 5.73 -84.61
N THR A 671 -61.06 5.95 -84.93
CA THR A 671 -61.55 5.93 -86.32
C THR A 671 -61.48 7.31 -86.97
N VAL A 672 -60.65 7.42 -88.02
CA VAL A 672 -60.52 8.63 -88.84
C VAL A 672 -61.26 8.42 -90.17
N SER A 673 -62.09 9.38 -90.57
CA SER A 673 -62.82 9.30 -91.84
C SER A 673 -61.86 9.36 -93.05
N PRO A 674 -62.03 8.53 -94.08
CA PRO A 674 -61.28 8.65 -95.35
C PRO A 674 -61.48 9.99 -96.09
N SER A 675 -62.47 10.79 -95.67
CA SER A 675 -62.74 12.13 -96.21
C SER A 675 -62.13 13.27 -95.36
N ALA A 676 -61.36 12.96 -94.31
CA ALA A 676 -60.76 13.96 -93.44
C ALA A 676 -59.63 14.75 -94.15
N ILE A 677 -59.56 16.04 -93.88
CA ILE A 677 -58.59 16.96 -94.50
C ILE A 677 -57.30 17.07 -93.67
N ALA A 678 -56.20 17.48 -94.29
CA ALA A 678 -54.97 17.82 -93.57
C ALA A 678 -55.24 18.92 -92.53
N GLY A 679 -54.68 18.77 -91.32
CA GLY A 679 -54.99 19.62 -90.16
C GLY A 679 -56.28 19.24 -89.39
N THR A 680 -56.88 18.08 -89.67
CA THR A 680 -57.96 17.55 -88.81
C THR A 680 -57.36 16.87 -87.57
N MET A 681 -57.71 17.35 -86.38
CA MET A 681 -57.33 16.74 -85.10
C MET A 681 -57.99 15.37 -84.93
N VAL A 682 -57.18 14.35 -84.63
CA VAL A 682 -57.60 12.94 -84.47
C VAL A 682 -57.96 12.59 -83.03
N THR A 683 -57.16 13.05 -82.06
CA THR A 683 -57.38 12.82 -80.63
C THR A 683 -56.56 13.79 -79.79
N LYS A 684 -56.77 13.76 -78.47
CA LYS A 684 -55.94 14.43 -77.47
C LYS A 684 -55.26 13.39 -76.58
N ILE A 685 -53.93 13.33 -76.61
CA ILE A 685 -53.13 12.51 -75.69
C ILE A 685 -52.76 13.35 -74.47
N TYR A 686 -53.34 13.05 -73.32
CA TYR A 686 -53.01 13.67 -72.04
C TYR A 686 -52.50 12.59 -71.08
N ALA A 687 -51.25 12.73 -70.65
CA ALA A 687 -50.68 11.98 -69.55
C ALA A 687 -50.52 12.87 -68.31
N ILE A 688 -50.47 12.22 -67.16
CA ILE A 688 -50.00 12.79 -65.90
C ILE A 688 -48.70 12.08 -65.49
N ASP A 689 -47.89 12.80 -64.74
CA ASP A 689 -46.86 12.21 -63.89
C ASP A 689 -47.16 12.58 -62.45
N GLU A 690 -46.67 11.77 -61.51
CA GLU A 690 -46.93 11.95 -60.08
C GLU A 690 -45.69 12.58 -59.37
N ASP A 691 -44.50 12.47 -60.00
CA ASP A 691 -43.27 13.26 -59.79
C ASP A 691 -43.47 14.80 -59.80
N SER A 692 -42.42 15.54 -59.41
CA SER A 692 -42.35 17.01 -59.41
C SER A 692 -41.40 17.60 -60.46
N GLY A 693 -41.22 18.93 -60.41
CA GLY A 693 -40.15 19.66 -61.11
C GLY A 693 -40.01 19.35 -62.60
N MET A 694 -38.79 19.00 -63.02
CA MET A 694 -38.49 18.60 -64.41
C MET A 694 -38.78 17.12 -64.67
N ASN A 695 -38.85 16.29 -63.64
CA ASN A 695 -39.15 14.86 -63.76
C ASN A 695 -40.59 14.69 -64.28
N SER A 696 -41.51 15.53 -63.79
CA SER A 696 -42.88 15.68 -64.30
C SER A 696 -43.04 16.29 -65.72
N GLU A 697 -41.98 16.74 -66.42
CA GLU A 697 -42.15 17.38 -67.73
C GLU A 697 -42.34 16.37 -68.89
N ILE A 698 -43.60 15.98 -69.09
CA ILE A 698 -44.00 15.06 -70.15
C ILE A 698 -43.84 15.69 -71.55
N THR A 699 -43.02 15.06 -72.38
CA THR A 699 -42.89 15.38 -73.81
C THR A 699 -43.48 14.27 -74.68
N TYR A 700 -44.15 14.66 -75.78
CA TYR A 700 -44.91 13.74 -76.63
C TYR A 700 -44.24 13.57 -78.00
N THR A 701 -44.00 12.33 -78.40
CA THR A 701 -43.49 11.97 -79.74
C THR A 701 -44.33 10.85 -80.36
N ALA A 702 -44.31 10.73 -81.69
CA ALA A 702 -44.97 9.64 -82.41
C ALA A 702 -43.99 8.95 -83.35
N VAL A 703 -43.86 7.63 -83.20
CA VAL A 703 -43.04 6.76 -84.04
C VAL A 703 -43.98 5.88 -84.86
N ALA A 704 -43.83 5.89 -86.18
CA ALA A 704 -44.55 4.98 -87.05
C ALA A 704 -43.83 3.60 -87.11
N PRO A 705 -44.56 2.48 -87.21
CA PRO A 705 -43.95 1.17 -87.48
C PRO A 705 -43.06 1.22 -88.73
N GLU A 706 -41.94 0.50 -88.72
CA GLU A 706 -40.87 0.61 -89.73
C GLU A 706 -41.39 0.52 -91.18
N LEU A 707 -42.39 -0.32 -91.41
CA LEU A 707 -43.07 -0.52 -92.69
C LEU A 707 -43.76 0.74 -93.28
N VAL A 708 -43.91 1.83 -92.53
CA VAL A 708 -44.69 3.03 -92.92
C VAL A 708 -43.98 4.36 -92.62
N GLN A 709 -42.72 4.35 -92.17
CA GLN A 709 -42.03 5.56 -91.66
C GLN A 709 -41.95 6.72 -92.67
N ASN A 710 -41.80 6.44 -93.96
CA ASN A 710 -41.74 7.47 -95.02
C ASN A 710 -43.11 7.90 -95.58
N SER A 711 -44.22 7.29 -95.15
CA SER A 711 -45.57 7.52 -95.70
C SER A 711 -46.67 7.74 -94.67
N SER A 712 -46.34 7.77 -93.36
CA SER A 712 -47.33 8.05 -92.30
C SER A 712 -48.09 9.37 -92.56
N PRO A 713 -49.44 9.35 -92.59
CA PRO A 713 -50.28 10.53 -92.82
C PRO A 713 -50.53 11.34 -91.55
N PHE A 714 -49.98 10.96 -90.40
CA PHE A 714 -50.20 11.62 -89.11
C PHE A 714 -48.95 12.36 -88.61
N GLN A 715 -49.16 13.41 -87.83
CA GLN A 715 -48.11 14.20 -87.18
C GLN A 715 -48.57 14.68 -85.79
N VAL A 716 -47.68 14.63 -84.80
CA VAL A 716 -47.86 15.29 -83.49
C VAL A 716 -47.34 16.73 -83.58
N ASP A 717 -48.08 17.70 -83.05
CA ASP A 717 -47.59 19.08 -82.88
C ASP A 717 -47.00 19.29 -81.48
N SER A 718 -45.66 19.18 -81.39
CA SER A 718 -44.92 19.39 -80.14
C SER A 718 -44.94 20.84 -79.63
N ARG A 719 -45.44 21.81 -80.41
CA ARG A 719 -45.57 23.22 -80.00
C ARG A 719 -46.96 23.57 -79.45
N LYS A 720 -48.00 22.83 -79.83
CA LYS A 720 -49.37 23.01 -79.29
C LYS A 720 -49.64 22.24 -77.99
N ARG A 721 -48.85 21.18 -77.73
CA ARG A 721 -49.10 20.11 -76.73
C ARG A 721 -50.42 19.35 -77.03
N VAL A 722 -50.41 18.03 -76.84
CA VAL A 722 -51.59 17.12 -76.82
C VAL A 722 -52.26 16.74 -78.17
N GLU A 723 -52.10 17.46 -79.28
CA GLU A 723 -52.86 17.19 -80.55
C GLU A 723 -52.14 16.34 -81.62
N ILE A 724 -52.86 15.40 -82.25
CA ILE A 724 -52.44 14.63 -83.45
C ILE A 724 -53.23 15.12 -84.67
N ASP A 725 -52.54 15.55 -85.73
CA ASP A 725 -53.12 16.10 -86.96
C ASP A 725 -52.78 15.26 -88.21
N ILE A 726 -53.61 15.38 -89.26
CA ILE A 726 -53.34 14.81 -90.60
C ILE A 726 -52.39 15.71 -91.40
N ARG A 727 -51.39 15.10 -92.05
CA ARG A 727 -50.22 15.76 -92.65
C ARG A 727 -50.48 16.37 -94.04
N GLY A 728 -50.03 17.61 -94.25
CA GLY A 728 -50.05 18.30 -95.55
C GLY A 728 -48.75 18.15 -96.36
N PRO A 729 -48.77 18.45 -97.68
CA PRO A 729 -47.60 18.34 -98.56
C PRO A 729 -46.53 19.41 -98.26
N LYS A 730 -45.25 19.03 -98.26
CA LYS A 730 -44.12 19.93 -97.98
C LYS A 730 -43.63 20.65 -99.25
N THR A 731 -43.60 21.99 -99.21
CA THR A 731 -42.82 22.81 -100.15
C THR A 731 -41.44 23.11 -99.56
N SER A 732 -40.36 22.68 -100.22
CA SER A 732 -38.98 23.02 -99.83
C SER A 732 -38.39 24.09 -100.73
N CYS A 733 -38.08 25.26 -100.18
CA CYS A 733 -37.26 26.27 -100.85
C CYS A 733 -35.85 26.27 -100.25
N ALA A 734 -34.83 26.11 -101.09
CA ALA A 734 -33.45 26.42 -100.76
C ALA A 734 -33.06 27.75 -101.41
N TYR A 735 -32.24 28.57 -100.73
CA TYR A 735 -31.57 29.71 -101.37
C TYR A 735 -30.19 30.00 -100.75
N HIS A 736 -29.42 30.86 -101.41
CA HIS A 736 -27.96 30.84 -101.39
C HIS A 736 -27.26 31.90 -100.51
N GLN A 737 -26.13 31.47 -99.94
CA GLN A 737 -24.82 32.16 -99.81
C GLN A 737 -24.71 33.63 -99.33
N ARG A 738 -23.84 33.79 -98.30
CA ARG A 738 -22.87 34.89 -98.10
C ARG A 738 -23.46 36.29 -97.79
N THR A 739 -22.80 37.17 -97.01
CA THR A 739 -21.42 37.19 -96.50
C THR A 739 -21.35 37.81 -95.09
N SER A 740 -20.32 37.42 -94.32
CA SER A 740 -19.74 38.09 -93.14
C SER A 740 -20.28 39.47 -92.69
N CYS A 741 -20.80 39.56 -91.46
CA CYS A 741 -20.23 40.37 -90.35
C CYS A 741 -21.24 40.61 -89.19
N SER A 742 -20.92 40.18 -87.97
CA SER A 742 -21.11 40.96 -86.71
C SER A 742 -20.64 40.16 -85.49
N VAL A 743 -20.32 40.87 -84.41
CA VAL A 743 -19.70 40.34 -83.19
C VAL A 743 -20.75 39.97 -82.14
N SER A 744 -20.72 38.73 -81.66
CA SER A 744 -21.14 38.35 -80.30
C SER A 744 -20.63 36.96 -79.97
N SER A 745 -20.03 36.76 -78.79
CA SER A 745 -19.60 35.44 -78.32
C SER A 745 -19.88 35.29 -76.81
N SER A 746 -20.89 34.49 -76.48
CA SER A 746 -21.19 34.01 -75.13
C SER A 746 -21.28 32.49 -75.15
N SER A 747 -21.01 31.86 -74.00
CA SER A 747 -21.36 30.48 -73.62
C SER A 747 -20.98 29.31 -74.55
N GLN A 748 -20.11 28.43 -74.03
CA GLN A 748 -20.16 26.95 -74.07
C GLN A 748 -20.51 26.20 -75.37
N THR A 749 -19.77 25.12 -75.68
CA THR A 749 -20.34 23.75 -75.69
C THR A 749 -19.28 22.64 -75.85
N ASN A 750 -19.55 21.51 -75.20
CA ASN A 750 -19.37 20.10 -75.60
C ASN A 750 -18.21 19.66 -76.52
N LEU A 751 -17.58 18.53 -76.18
CA LEU A 751 -17.87 17.24 -76.85
C LEU A 751 -17.26 16.01 -76.15
N SER A 752 -17.87 14.85 -76.38
CA SER A 752 -17.50 13.48 -75.96
C SER A 752 -17.04 12.68 -77.21
N PRO A 753 -17.00 11.32 -77.28
CA PRO A 753 -17.02 10.24 -76.28
C PRO A 753 -15.90 9.17 -76.53
N GLU A 754 -16.13 7.93 -76.11
CA GLU A 754 -15.22 6.76 -76.07
C GLU A 754 -14.69 6.18 -77.42
N ARG A 755 -13.64 5.34 -77.27
CA ARG A 755 -13.29 4.13 -78.06
C ARG A 755 -12.10 3.39 -77.39
N ILE A 756 -11.89 2.07 -77.51
CA ILE A 756 -12.58 0.99 -78.25
C ILE A 756 -12.31 -0.39 -77.57
N LEU A 757 -13.10 -1.42 -77.89
CA LEU A 757 -12.84 -2.86 -77.60
C LEU A 757 -12.43 -3.59 -78.91
N PRO A 758 -11.54 -4.61 -78.90
CA PRO A 758 -11.78 -5.96 -78.33
C PRO A 758 -10.74 -6.37 -77.24
N ASP A 759 -10.74 -7.56 -76.60
CA ASP A 759 -11.19 -8.89 -77.07
C ASP A 759 -11.67 -9.87 -75.96
N MET A 760 -12.05 -11.10 -76.34
CA MET A 760 -12.63 -12.21 -75.53
C MET A 760 -11.70 -12.80 -74.42
N GLY A 761 -12.15 -13.62 -73.44
CA GLY A 761 -13.51 -14.02 -73.02
C GLY A 761 -13.65 -15.45 -72.42
N CYS A 762 -14.25 -15.57 -71.22
CA CYS A 762 -15.10 -16.69 -70.68
C CYS A 762 -14.59 -18.15 -70.44
N TYR A 763 -14.71 -18.62 -69.16
CA TYR A 763 -15.25 -19.93 -68.67
C TYR A 763 -14.55 -21.29 -69.03
N ASP A 764 -14.61 -22.42 -68.27
CA ASP A 764 -15.13 -22.79 -66.92
C ASP A 764 -14.50 -24.13 -66.39
N CYS A 765 -14.74 -24.48 -65.09
CA CYS A 765 -14.74 -25.82 -64.44
C CYS A 765 -13.44 -26.69 -64.40
N CYS A 766 -13.16 -27.58 -63.43
CA CYS A 766 -13.59 -27.91 -62.05
C CYS A 766 -12.44 -28.80 -61.42
N MET A 767 -12.30 -29.30 -60.17
CA MET A 767 -13.08 -29.70 -58.96
C MET A 767 -12.28 -29.23 -57.68
N ARG A 768 -12.66 -29.28 -56.39
CA ARG A 768 -13.47 -30.16 -55.48
C ARG A 768 -12.78 -31.51 -55.12
N CYS A 769 -12.71 -32.01 -53.87
CA CYS A 769 -13.19 -31.61 -52.52
C CYS A 769 -12.00 -31.62 -51.51
N LEU A 770 -12.00 -31.05 -50.28
CA LEU A 770 -12.99 -30.56 -49.27
C LEU A 770 -12.48 -29.21 -48.66
N GLY A 771 -13.13 -28.49 -47.71
CA GLY A 771 -14.49 -28.60 -47.14
C GLY A 771 -14.57 -28.67 -45.59
N GLY A 772 -14.62 -27.52 -44.87
CA GLY A 772 -14.87 -27.45 -43.41
C GLY A 772 -14.61 -26.07 -42.75
N VAL A 773 -15.27 -25.79 -41.62
CA VAL A 773 -15.16 -24.62 -40.68
C VAL A 773 -15.08 -25.20 -39.23
N PRO A 774 -14.78 -24.48 -38.10
CA PRO A 774 -14.88 -23.03 -37.82
C PRO A 774 -13.69 -22.44 -36.97
N TYR A 775 -14.01 -21.50 -36.05
CA TYR A 775 -13.19 -20.66 -35.15
C TYR A 775 -12.49 -21.37 -33.94
N CYS A 776 -11.63 -20.58 -33.26
CA CYS A 776 -11.31 -20.53 -31.80
C CYS A 776 -10.08 -21.22 -31.17
N SER A 777 -9.57 -20.54 -30.12
CA SER A 777 -8.48 -20.86 -29.15
C SER A 777 -7.04 -20.91 -29.73
N LEU A 778 -6.00 -20.26 -29.19
CA LEU A 778 -5.68 -19.69 -27.85
C LEU A 778 -5.16 -20.67 -26.77
N VAL A 779 -4.75 -21.90 -27.13
CA VAL A 779 -4.11 -22.84 -26.17
C VAL A 779 -2.74 -23.35 -26.62
N ALA A 780 -2.51 -23.52 -27.93
CA ALA A 780 -1.30 -24.18 -28.44
C ALA A 780 0.03 -23.44 -28.13
N THR A 781 0.00 -22.11 -28.00
CA THR A 781 1.23 -21.29 -27.83
C THR A 781 1.76 -21.28 -26.39
N LEU A 782 0.97 -21.72 -25.40
CA LEU A 782 1.28 -21.60 -23.97
C LEU A 782 2.11 -22.76 -23.39
N LEU A 783 2.40 -23.80 -24.16
CA LEU A 783 3.05 -25.04 -23.68
C LEU A 783 4.46 -25.31 -24.26
N CYS A 784 5.03 -24.39 -25.04
CA CYS A 784 6.38 -24.55 -25.61
C CYS A 784 7.50 -23.81 -24.85
N PHE A 785 7.21 -23.11 -23.75
CA PHE A 785 8.20 -22.32 -23.00
C PHE A 785 8.59 -22.86 -21.61
N SER A 786 7.90 -23.89 -21.10
CA SER A 786 8.16 -24.49 -19.78
C SER A 786 9.33 -25.49 -19.79
N GLY A 787 10.53 -25.02 -20.14
CA GLY A 787 11.72 -25.86 -20.28
C GLY A 787 12.23 -26.44 -18.95
N ILE A 788 12.25 -27.77 -18.84
CA ILE A 788 12.81 -28.53 -17.71
C ILE A 788 13.86 -29.52 -18.23
N ALA A 789 14.84 -29.87 -17.38
CA ALA A 789 15.89 -30.88 -17.54
C ALA A 789 17.20 -30.49 -18.27
N LEU A 790 18.16 -29.99 -17.47
CA LEU A 790 19.46 -30.64 -17.15
C LEU A 790 20.45 -31.07 -18.27
N PHE A 791 21.70 -30.62 -18.10
CA PHE A 791 22.99 -31.20 -18.55
C PHE A 791 23.13 -31.78 -19.98
N CYS A 792 23.96 -31.14 -20.81
CA CYS A 792 25.39 -31.49 -20.88
C CYS A 792 26.21 -30.35 -21.56
N GLY A 793 27.53 -30.31 -21.35
CA GLY A 793 28.37 -29.17 -21.77
C GLY A 793 29.25 -29.43 -23.00
N CYS A 794 29.58 -28.37 -23.74
CA CYS A 794 30.73 -28.34 -24.67
C CYS A 794 31.16 -26.90 -25.05
N GLY A 795 31.32 -26.01 -24.06
CA GLY A 795 31.71 -24.61 -24.28
C GLY A 795 33.22 -24.38 -24.30
N HIS A 796 33.83 -24.26 -25.49
CA HIS A 796 35.16 -23.62 -25.62
C HIS A 796 35.56 -23.03 -26.99
N GLN A 797 34.80 -23.23 -28.08
CA GLN A 797 35.23 -22.83 -29.44
C GLN A 797 34.36 -21.79 -30.16
N ALA A 798 33.24 -21.33 -29.58
CA ALA A 798 32.35 -20.37 -30.25
C ALA A 798 32.76 -18.89 -30.05
N LEU A 799 33.31 -18.54 -28.89
CA LEU A 799 33.52 -17.15 -28.46
C LEU A 799 34.59 -16.39 -29.27
N THR A 800 35.69 -17.06 -29.63
CA THR A 800 36.84 -16.42 -30.29
C THR A 800 36.63 -16.05 -31.77
N GLU A 801 35.62 -16.62 -32.43
CA GLU A 801 35.15 -16.14 -33.75
C GLU A 801 34.18 -14.95 -33.60
N THR A 802 33.42 -14.86 -32.51
CA THR A 802 32.40 -13.82 -32.34
C THR A 802 33.02 -12.44 -32.08
N GLU A 803 34.03 -12.35 -31.20
CA GLU A 803 34.74 -11.10 -30.89
C GLU A 803 35.27 -10.42 -32.16
N ARG A 804 35.88 -11.20 -33.05
CA ARG A 804 36.53 -10.71 -34.27
C ARG A 804 35.53 -10.19 -35.33
N LEU A 805 34.31 -10.72 -35.34
CA LEU A 805 33.22 -10.22 -36.18
C LEU A 805 32.63 -8.92 -35.62
N ILE A 806 32.58 -8.79 -34.29
CA ILE A 806 32.04 -7.62 -33.58
C ILE A 806 32.97 -6.41 -33.75
N GLU A 807 34.29 -6.56 -33.54
CA GLU A 807 35.26 -5.47 -33.71
C GLU A 807 35.23 -4.85 -35.12
N THR A 808 34.99 -5.67 -36.16
CA THR A 808 34.95 -5.20 -37.55
C THR A 808 33.61 -4.59 -37.97
N TYR A 809 32.53 -4.84 -37.22
CA TYR A 809 31.21 -4.26 -37.47
C TYR A 809 31.05 -2.87 -36.85
N PHE A 810 31.45 -2.70 -35.59
CA PHE A 810 31.24 -1.44 -34.84
C PHE A 810 32.14 -0.27 -35.26
N ALA A 811 33.17 -0.51 -36.09
CA ALA A 811 34.14 0.50 -36.50
C ALA A 811 33.67 1.50 -37.59
N ARG A 812 32.38 1.51 -38.00
CA ARG A 812 31.93 2.29 -39.19
C ARG A 812 30.68 3.16 -39.08
N ASN A 813 29.71 2.87 -38.21
CA ASN A 813 28.45 3.63 -38.15
C ASN A 813 28.35 4.50 -36.89
N LEU A 814 28.83 5.74 -36.98
CA LEU A 814 28.66 6.74 -35.91
C LEU A 814 27.20 7.25 -35.79
N GLN A 815 26.39 7.04 -36.83
CA GLN A 815 25.05 7.63 -36.94
C GLN A 815 23.98 6.92 -36.10
N ASP A 816 24.11 5.60 -35.89
CA ASP A 816 23.11 4.78 -35.18
C ASP A 816 23.14 4.97 -33.65
N TYR A 817 24.21 5.58 -33.12
CA TYR A 817 24.41 5.82 -31.69
C TYR A 817 23.36 6.80 -31.12
N ILE A 818 22.96 7.80 -31.91
CA ILE A 818 21.92 8.78 -31.52
C ILE A 818 20.56 8.07 -31.44
N THR A 819 20.24 7.22 -32.42
CA THR A 819 18.99 6.45 -32.46
C THR A 819 18.88 5.52 -31.26
N LEU A 820 19.97 4.82 -30.90
CA LEU A 820 19.99 3.93 -29.74
C LEU A 820 19.88 4.70 -28.41
N ALA A 821 20.53 5.87 -28.28
CA ALA A 821 20.39 6.73 -27.11
C ALA A 821 18.94 7.21 -26.92
N TYR A 822 18.26 7.64 -28.00
CA TYR A 822 16.84 7.99 -27.95
C TYR A 822 15.95 6.80 -27.58
N ILE A 823 16.23 5.59 -28.09
CA ILE A 823 15.49 4.37 -27.73
C ILE A 823 15.68 4.02 -26.24
N ILE A 824 16.92 4.09 -25.72
CA ILE A 824 17.21 3.84 -24.30
C ILE A 824 16.50 4.88 -23.43
N GLN A 825 16.56 6.17 -23.78
CA GLN A 825 15.89 7.22 -23.03
C GLN A 825 14.35 7.11 -23.11
N TYR A 826 13.80 6.66 -24.25
CA TYR A 826 12.36 6.36 -24.38
C TYR A 826 11.96 5.17 -23.50
N PHE A 827 12.74 4.08 -23.49
CA PHE A 827 12.53 2.97 -22.55
C PHE A 827 12.63 3.42 -21.09
N GLN A 828 13.54 4.33 -20.77
CA GLN A 828 13.68 4.89 -19.42
C GLN A 828 12.45 5.73 -19.03
N TYR A 829 11.89 6.53 -19.94
CA TYR A 829 10.60 7.21 -19.71
C TYR A 829 9.43 6.24 -19.61
N VAL A 830 9.38 5.15 -20.38
CA VAL A 830 8.36 4.11 -20.25
C VAL A 830 8.47 3.40 -18.89
N ILE A 831 9.68 3.12 -18.41
CA ILE A 831 9.93 2.54 -17.08
C ILE A 831 9.52 3.52 -15.97
N TYR A 832 9.84 4.81 -16.09
CA TYR A 832 9.34 5.83 -15.14
C TYR A 832 7.82 5.96 -15.18
N GLY A 833 7.19 5.88 -16.36
CA GLY A 833 5.75 5.87 -16.53
C GLY A 833 5.09 4.67 -15.86
N LEU A 834 5.62 3.46 -16.09
CA LEU A 834 5.12 2.22 -15.48
C LEU A 834 5.34 2.19 -13.96
N ALA A 835 6.49 2.69 -13.46
CA ALA A 835 6.75 2.80 -12.03
C ALA A 835 5.83 3.84 -11.36
N SER A 836 5.58 4.96 -12.03
CA SER A 836 4.63 5.99 -11.57
C SER A 836 3.19 5.48 -11.60
N PHE A 837 2.81 4.70 -12.62
CA PHE A 837 1.51 4.05 -12.71
C PHE A 837 1.33 2.99 -11.62
N PHE A 838 2.34 2.18 -11.33
CA PHE A 838 2.32 1.24 -10.20
C PHE A 838 2.19 1.98 -8.85
N PHE A 839 2.90 3.09 -8.67
CA PHE A 839 2.80 3.92 -7.48
C PHE A 839 1.40 4.54 -7.34
N LEU A 840 0.82 5.04 -8.43
CA LEU A 840 -0.54 5.60 -8.44
C LEU A 840 -1.61 4.52 -8.21
N TYR A 841 -1.44 3.33 -8.80
CA TYR A 841 -2.30 2.16 -8.59
C TYR A 841 -2.26 1.69 -7.13
N CYS A 842 -1.07 1.66 -6.52
CA CYS A 842 -0.93 1.46 -5.08
C CYS A 842 -1.66 2.56 -4.28
N ILE A 843 -1.58 3.85 -4.67
CA ILE A 843 -2.32 4.94 -4.03
C ILE A 843 -3.84 4.76 -4.16
N VAL A 844 -4.35 4.28 -5.28
CA VAL A 844 -5.78 3.97 -5.46
C VAL A 844 -6.22 2.82 -4.55
N LEU A 845 -5.45 1.73 -4.47
CA LEU A 845 -5.72 0.63 -3.53
C LEU A 845 -5.61 1.07 -2.06
N LEU A 846 -4.72 2.00 -1.74
CA LEU A 846 -4.64 2.63 -0.42
C LEU A 846 -5.88 3.48 -0.13
N ALA A 847 -6.42 4.19 -1.12
CA ALA A 847 -7.65 4.99 -1.00
C ALA A 847 -8.90 4.10 -0.78
N GLU A 848 -9.07 3.01 -1.54
CA GLU A 848 -10.16 2.05 -1.34
C GLU A 848 -10.11 1.38 0.04
N GLY A 849 -8.90 1.06 0.52
CA GLY A 849 -8.68 0.56 1.89
C GLY A 849 -9.06 1.56 2.99
N PHE A 850 -8.94 2.87 2.73
CA PHE A 850 -9.44 3.91 3.62
C PHE A 850 -10.96 4.12 3.50
N TYR A 851 -11.53 4.02 2.30
CA TYR A 851 -12.98 4.19 2.08
C TYR A 851 -13.79 3.06 2.74
N THR A 852 -13.38 1.82 2.55
CA THR A 852 -13.99 0.63 3.18
C THR A 852 -13.92 0.66 4.71
N THR A 853 -12.83 1.17 5.29
CA THR A 853 -12.68 1.34 6.75
C THR A 853 -13.33 2.61 7.31
N SER A 854 -13.78 3.52 6.44
CA SER A 854 -14.61 4.68 6.79
C SER A 854 -16.08 4.28 6.91
N VAL A 855 -16.67 3.73 5.84
CA VAL A 855 -18.11 3.36 5.79
C VAL A 855 -18.48 2.35 6.88
N ALA A 856 -17.59 1.40 7.18
CA ALA A 856 -17.78 0.40 8.24
C ALA A 856 -17.90 0.98 9.66
N LYS A 857 -17.53 2.25 9.89
CA LYS A 857 -17.66 2.91 11.21
C LYS A 857 -19.00 3.60 11.46
N GLN A 858 -19.82 3.80 10.43
CA GLN A 858 -21.01 4.67 10.52
C GLN A 858 -22.34 3.90 10.58
N THR A 859 -22.33 2.59 10.29
CA THR A 859 -23.54 1.75 10.22
C THR A 859 -23.68 0.70 11.32
N PHE A 860 -22.60 0.34 12.04
CA PHE A 860 -22.66 -0.67 13.11
C PHE A 860 -22.18 -0.15 14.47
N GLY A 861 -23.14 0.32 15.28
CA GLY A 861 -23.00 0.39 16.73
C GLY A 861 -23.19 -0.98 17.38
N GLU A 862 -22.61 -1.15 18.58
CA GLU A 862 -22.86 -2.27 19.50
C GLU A 862 -22.49 -3.70 19.05
N PHE A 863 -21.19 -3.96 18.80
CA PHE A 863 -20.56 -5.22 19.24
C PHE A 863 -19.13 -4.96 19.75
N ARG A 864 -18.65 -5.76 20.74
CA ARG A 864 -17.50 -5.35 21.59
C ARG A 864 -16.41 -6.38 21.83
N SER A 865 -15.89 -7.01 20.77
CA SER A 865 -14.64 -7.78 20.83
C SER A 865 -13.89 -7.84 19.49
N THR A 866 -12.58 -8.09 19.58
CA THR A 866 -11.76 -8.80 18.56
C THR A 866 -11.88 -8.40 17.08
N MET A 867 -11.27 -7.27 16.71
CA MET A 867 -10.27 -7.23 15.62
C MET A 867 -9.34 -6.03 15.82
N CYS A 868 -8.02 -6.25 15.84
CA CYS A 868 -7.07 -5.22 16.24
C CYS A 868 -6.50 -4.48 15.02
N GLY A 869 -7.00 -3.27 14.75
CA GLY A 869 -6.54 -2.36 13.68
C GLY A 869 -5.09 -1.85 13.80
N ARG A 870 -4.21 -2.57 14.53
CA ARG A 870 -2.77 -2.32 14.62
C ARG A 870 -1.96 -3.28 13.75
N CYS A 871 -2.44 -4.49 13.46
CA CYS A 871 -1.73 -5.43 12.60
C CYS A 871 -1.64 -4.91 11.16
N LEU A 872 -2.76 -4.39 10.62
CA LEU A 872 -2.79 -3.66 9.36
C LEU A 872 -1.76 -2.53 9.33
N SER A 873 -1.71 -1.66 10.36
CA SER A 873 -0.72 -0.57 10.42
C SER A 873 0.73 -1.04 10.48
N SER A 874 1.05 -2.17 11.14
CA SER A 874 2.42 -2.68 11.16
C SER A 874 2.89 -3.22 9.81
N SER A 875 2.01 -3.93 9.10
CA SER A 875 2.32 -4.40 7.73
C SER A 875 2.41 -3.23 6.74
N PHE A 876 1.54 -2.21 6.90
CA PHE A 876 1.63 -0.93 6.20
C PHE A 876 3.01 -0.29 6.37
N ILE A 877 3.45 -0.09 7.62
CA ILE A 877 4.71 0.59 7.93
C ILE A 877 5.88 -0.18 7.31
N VAL A 878 5.95 -1.51 7.48
CA VAL A 878 7.00 -2.32 6.87
C VAL A 878 6.99 -2.21 5.35
N MET A 879 5.82 -2.29 4.69
CA MET A 879 5.71 -2.20 3.24
C MET A 879 6.08 -0.80 2.71
N THR A 880 5.65 0.28 3.39
CA THR A 880 6.09 1.65 3.05
C THR A 880 7.57 1.86 3.29
N TYR A 881 8.17 1.23 4.30
CA TYR A 881 9.60 1.34 4.59
C TYR A 881 10.44 0.57 3.56
N VAL A 882 9.99 -0.62 3.13
CA VAL A 882 10.60 -1.37 2.02
C VAL A 882 10.51 -0.59 0.72
N LEU A 883 9.36 0.02 0.40
CA LEU A 883 9.19 0.86 -0.79
C LEU A 883 10.04 2.14 -0.72
N ALA A 884 10.16 2.78 0.45
CA ALA A 884 11.02 3.95 0.65
C ALA A 884 12.52 3.59 0.54
N VAL A 885 12.94 2.44 1.04
CA VAL A 885 14.32 1.93 0.89
C VAL A 885 14.61 1.56 -0.56
N LEU A 886 13.67 0.93 -1.28
CA LEU A 886 13.78 0.69 -2.72
C LEU A 886 13.89 2.01 -3.51
N TRP A 887 13.09 3.01 -3.16
CA TRP A 887 13.14 4.35 -3.78
C TRP A 887 14.46 5.06 -3.50
N LEU A 888 14.97 5.03 -2.26
CA LEU A 888 16.28 5.56 -1.89
C LEU A 888 17.45 4.83 -2.56
N LEU A 889 17.34 3.51 -2.75
CA LEU A 889 18.31 2.74 -3.54
C LEU A 889 18.30 3.18 -5.00
N VAL A 890 17.13 3.26 -5.65
CA VAL A 890 16.99 3.78 -7.02
C VAL A 890 17.54 5.20 -7.13
N PHE A 891 17.26 6.07 -6.16
CA PHE A 891 17.78 7.43 -6.11
C PHE A 891 19.31 7.46 -6.00
N ALA A 892 19.90 6.69 -5.08
CA ALA A 892 21.36 6.57 -4.92
C ALA A 892 22.05 6.00 -6.16
N PHE A 893 21.48 4.95 -6.78
CA PHE A 893 21.97 4.37 -8.03
C PHE A 893 21.83 5.33 -9.22
N SER A 894 20.92 6.30 -9.18
CA SER A 894 20.81 7.35 -10.21
C SER A 894 21.74 8.55 -9.97
N ALA A 895 21.95 8.95 -8.71
CA ALA A 895 22.74 10.12 -8.35
C ALA A 895 24.26 9.89 -8.44
N LEU A 896 24.74 8.70 -8.03
CA LEU A 896 26.17 8.38 -8.03
C LEU A 896 26.82 8.43 -9.43
N PRO A 897 26.25 7.83 -10.49
CA PRO A 897 26.81 7.94 -11.84
C PRO A 897 26.81 9.38 -12.36
N VAL A 898 25.71 10.13 -12.15
CA VAL A 898 25.57 11.51 -12.64
C VAL A 898 26.58 12.43 -11.96
N TYR A 899 26.73 12.34 -10.63
CA TYR A 899 27.70 13.16 -9.89
C TYR A 899 29.15 12.83 -10.26
N PHE A 900 29.47 11.57 -10.55
CA PHE A 900 30.81 11.19 -11.02
C PHE A 900 31.09 11.63 -12.47
N PHE A 901 30.10 11.52 -13.37
CA PHE A 901 30.21 12.03 -14.73
C PHE A 901 30.45 13.54 -14.74
N TYR A 902 29.63 14.32 -14.02
CA TYR A 902 29.72 15.78 -14.03
C TYR A 902 31.08 16.30 -13.52
N ASN A 903 31.69 15.62 -12.56
CA ASN A 903 33.01 15.98 -12.02
C ASN A 903 34.19 15.48 -12.89
N MET A 904 34.06 14.35 -13.58
CA MET A 904 35.08 13.87 -14.53
C MET A 904 35.08 14.66 -15.84
N ASP A 905 33.90 14.89 -16.42
CA ASP A 905 33.73 15.58 -17.70
C ASP A 905 34.28 17.01 -17.63
N ALA A 906 34.04 17.70 -16.50
CA ALA A 906 34.64 19.01 -16.20
C ALA A 906 36.19 19.03 -16.26
N THR A 907 36.88 17.90 -16.03
CA THR A 907 38.35 17.81 -16.14
C THR A 907 38.84 17.36 -17.52
N CYS A 908 38.01 16.65 -18.29
CA CYS A 908 38.32 16.26 -19.66
C CYS A 908 38.04 17.38 -20.66
N HIS A 909 36.89 18.07 -20.54
CA HIS A 909 36.51 19.16 -21.46
C HIS A 909 37.47 20.36 -21.41
N THR A 910 38.18 20.57 -20.30
CA THR A 910 39.24 21.60 -20.19
C THR A 910 40.48 21.34 -21.06
N ILE A 911 40.66 20.14 -21.61
CA ILE A 911 41.85 19.77 -22.41
C ILE A 911 41.71 20.15 -23.89
N ASP A 912 40.50 20.11 -24.46
CA ASP A 912 40.30 20.30 -25.91
C ASP A 912 40.01 21.75 -26.37
N VAL A 913 39.87 22.72 -25.44
CA VAL A 913 39.38 24.08 -25.78
C VAL A 913 40.39 25.22 -25.52
N LEU A 914 41.48 25.01 -24.76
CA LEU A 914 42.42 26.08 -24.40
C LEU A 914 43.69 26.14 -25.27
N THR A 915 43.76 27.16 -26.12
CA THR A 915 44.95 27.52 -26.92
C THR A 915 46.02 28.23 -26.07
N GLU A 916 46.62 27.51 -25.11
CA GLU A 916 47.59 28.10 -24.17
C GLU A 916 49.04 27.63 -24.33
N THR A 917 49.94 28.33 -23.62
CA THR A 917 51.37 28.34 -23.90
C THR A 917 52.11 27.07 -23.45
N PRO A 918 53.33 26.79 -23.95
CA PRO A 918 54.12 25.61 -23.56
C PRO A 918 54.45 25.49 -22.06
N ALA A 919 54.22 26.54 -21.26
CA ALA A 919 54.47 26.51 -19.81
C ALA A 919 53.37 25.74 -19.04
N SER A 920 52.08 26.00 -19.32
CA SER A 920 50.97 25.38 -18.57
C SER A 920 50.85 23.88 -18.83
N ILE A 921 51.10 23.44 -20.08
CA ILE A 921 51.17 22.01 -20.44
C ILE A 921 52.24 21.27 -19.61
N ASN A 922 53.39 21.89 -19.35
CA ASN A 922 54.43 21.26 -18.55
C ASN A 922 54.06 21.17 -17.07
N GLN A 923 53.29 22.11 -16.52
CA GLN A 923 52.84 22.05 -15.12
C GLN A 923 51.85 20.89 -14.90
N LEU A 924 50.81 20.75 -15.75
CA LEU A 924 49.90 19.59 -15.69
C LEU A 924 50.68 18.25 -15.78
N CYS A 925 51.72 18.20 -16.59
CA CYS A 925 52.58 17.03 -16.76
C CYS A 925 53.60 16.80 -15.61
N VAL A 926 53.74 17.73 -14.67
CA VAL A 926 54.42 17.55 -13.37
C VAL A 926 53.41 17.04 -12.35
N ASP A 927 52.25 17.70 -12.24
CA ASP A 927 51.21 17.36 -11.26
C ASP A 927 50.67 15.93 -11.52
N ALA A 928 50.47 15.55 -12.78
CA ALA A 928 50.08 14.18 -13.17
C ALA A 928 51.13 13.10 -12.82
N ARG A 929 52.42 13.46 -12.67
CA ARG A 929 53.45 12.54 -12.15
C ARG A 929 53.38 12.40 -10.64
N GLN A 930 53.05 13.48 -9.93
CA GLN A 930 52.89 13.47 -8.46
C GLN A 930 51.76 12.53 -8.02
N TYR A 931 50.70 12.40 -8.83
CA TYR A 931 49.62 11.43 -8.64
C TYR A 931 49.82 10.08 -9.37
N GLY A 932 51.02 9.81 -9.90
CA GLY A 932 51.38 8.51 -10.48
C GLY A 932 50.71 8.14 -11.82
N LEU A 933 50.10 9.10 -12.52
CA LEU A 933 49.33 8.87 -13.75
C LEU A 933 50.19 8.80 -15.02
N LEU A 934 51.49 9.10 -14.93
CA LEU A 934 52.46 9.00 -16.02
C LEU A 934 53.77 8.36 -15.56
N PRO A 935 54.44 7.54 -16.41
CA PRO A 935 55.77 7.04 -16.12
C PRO A 935 56.81 8.18 -16.15
N TRP A 936 57.81 8.10 -15.25
CA TRP A 936 58.86 9.12 -15.06
C TRP A 936 59.62 9.51 -16.34
N ASN A 937 59.66 8.61 -17.33
CA ASN A 937 60.44 8.74 -18.56
C ASN A 937 59.72 9.52 -19.68
N ALA A 938 58.50 10.01 -19.46
CA ALA A 938 57.72 10.73 -20.48
C ALA A 938 58.36 12.08 -20.89
N VAL A 939 58.34 12.39 -22.20
CA VAL A 939 58.98 13.60 -22.78
C VAL A 939 58.11 14.85 -22.56
N PRO A 940 58.68 16.01 -22.15
CA PRO A 940 57.92 17.25 -21.97
C PRO A 940 57.29 17.83 -23.25
N GLY A 941 56.33 18.75 -23.09
CA GLY A 941 55.63 19.43 -24.19
C GLY A 941 54.49 18.63 -24.82
N LYS A 942 54.15 18.94 -26.08
CA LYS A 942 52.91 18.48 -26.77
C LYS A 942 52.69 16.95 -26.76
N ALA A 943 53.75 16.14 -26.70
CA ALA A 943 53.64 14.69 -26.62
C ALA A 943 52.93 14.21 -25.33
N CYS A 944 53.11 14.92 -24.21
CA CYS A 944 52.46 14.58 -22.94
C CYS A 944 50.94 14.76 -23.01
N GLY A 945 50.44 15.86 -23.61
CA GLY A 945 49.00 16.09 -23.78
C GLY A 945 48.30 15.03 -24.64
N MET A 946 48.93 14.61 -25.74
CA MET A 946 48.43 13.50 -26.56
C MET A 946 48.41 12.17 -25.78
N THR A 947 49.34 11.98 -24.84
CA THR A 947 49.37 10.80 -23.98
C THR A 947 48.21 10.82 -22.97
N LEU A 948 47.91 11.97 -22.34
CA LEU A 948 46.75 12.11 -21.46
C LEU A 948 45.42 11.80 -22.18
N SER A 949 45.21 12.35 -23.37
CA SER A 949 43.97 12.13 -24.14
C SER A 949 43.71 10.63 -24.43
N ASN A 950 44.76 9.88 -24.79
CA ASN A 950 44.66 8.43 -25.01
C ASN A 950 44.50 7.63 -23.69
N VAL A 951 45.05 8.10 -22.57
CA VAL A 951 44.86 7.47 -21.25
C VAL A 951 43.42 7.62 -20.75
N CYS A 952 42.76 8.76 -21.00
CA CYS A 952 41.34 8.94 -20.66
C CYS A 952 40.48 7.90 -21.41
N LYS A 953 40.59 7.89 -22.75
CA LYS A 953 39.79 7.02 -23.64
C LYS A 953 40.02 5.52 -23.46
N THR A 954 41.10 5.10 -22.80
CA THR A 954 41.37 3.68 -22.50
C THR A 954 41.03 3.27 -21.07
N ARG A 955 40.70 4.21 -20.18
CA ARG A 955 40.36 3.92 -18.77
C ARG A 955 38.85 3.86 -18.52
N GLU A 956 38.05 4.62 -19.26
CA GLU A 956 36.58 4.59 -19.24
C GLU A 956 36.03 3.15 -19.41
N TYR A 957 36.57 2.41 -20.38
CA TYR A 957 36.04 1.11 -20.78
C TYR A 957 36.23 -0.01 -19.74
N ARG A 958 37.25 0.08 -18.88
CA ARG A 958 37.60 -0.99 -17.94
C ARG A 958 37.01 -0.74 -16.55
N MET A 959 37.14 0.48 -16.05
CA MET A 959 36.73 0.83 -14.69
C MET A 959 35.20 0.80 -14.52
N THR A 960 34.45 1.12 -15.58
CA THR A 960 32.98 1.03 -15.60
C THR A 960 32.47 -0.40 -15.49
N TYR A 961 33.18 -1.37 -16.09
CA TYR A 961 32.82 -2.78 -16.06
C TYR A 961 33.09 -3.42 -14.68
N ASP A 962 34.26 -3.12 -14.11
CA ASP A 962 34.63 -3.57 -12.76
C ASP A 962 33.70 -2.97 -11.68
N LEU A 963 33.29 -1.70 -11.82
CA LEU A 963 32.27 -1.08 -10.95
C LEU A 963 30.91 -1.76 -11.07
N TYR A 964 30.49 -2.16 -12.27
CA TYR A 964 29.20 -2.84 -12.47
C TYR A 964 29.16 -4.20 -11.75
N ILE A 965 30.25 -4.97 -11.83
CA ILE A 965 30.38 -6.26 -11.14
C ILE A 965 30.43 -6.05 -9.62
N ALA A 966 31.20 -5.07 -9.14
CA ALA A 966 31.26 -4.74 -7.72
C ALA A 966 29.91 -4.25 -7.17
N ALA A 967 29.14 -3.47 -7.96
CA ALA A 967 27.81 -3.02 -7.61
C ALA A 967 26.79 -4.16 -7.56
N PHE A 968 26.84 -5.12 -8.50
CA PHE A 968 25.98 -6.31 -8.46
C PHE A 968 26.29 -7.22 -7.27
N ALA A 969 27.58 -7.46 -6.99
CA ALA A 969 28.00 -8.23 -5.81
C ALA A 969 27.60 -7.53 -4.51
N GLY A 970 27.82 -6.21 -4.42
CA GLY A 970 27.40 -5.38 -3.30
C GLY A 970 25.89 -5.37 -3.09
N ALA A 971 25.10 -5.25 -4.16
CA ALA A 971 23.64 -5.33 -4.10
C ALA A 971 23.16 -6.70 -3.62
N GLY A 972 23.75 -7.80 -4.09
CA GLY A 972 23.43 -9.15 -3.61
C GLY A 972 23.74 -9.34 -2.12
N ILE A 973 24.91 -8.88 -1.65
CA ILE A 973 25.29 -8.93 -0.24
C ILE A 973 24.37 -8.03 0.61
N THR A 974 24.01 -6.84 0.12
CA THR A 974 23.12 -5.91 0.84
C THR A 974 21.69 -6.44 0.89
N LEU A 975 21.21 -7.10 -0.16
CA LEU A 975 19.91 -7.77 -0.18
C LEU A 975 19.87 -8.94 0.82
N LEU A 976 20.91 -9.78 0.85
CA LEU A 976 21.05 -10.84 1.85
C LEU A 976 21.13 -10.29 3.28
N ALA A 977 21.86 -9.19 3.49
CA ALA A 977 21.94 -8.52 4.79
C ALA A 977 20.60 -7.89 5.20
N LEU A 978 19.83 -7.33 4.27
CA LEU A 978 18.48 -6.79 4.52
C LEU A 978 17.45 -7.89 4.77
N VAL A 979 17.52 -9.03 4.08
CA VAL A 979 16.69 -10.22 4.36
C VAL A 979 17.03 -10.74 5.76
N HIS A 980 18.32 -10.94 6.08
CA HIS A 980 18.75 -11.41 7.39
C HIS A 980 18.35 -10.42 8.51
N CYS A 981 18.56 -9.12 8.31
CA CYS A 981 18.19 -8.08 9.27
C CYS A 981 16.67 -7.94 9.44
N SER A 982 15.87 -8.06 8.37
CA SER A 982 14.40 -8.03 8.50
C SER A 982 13.83 -9.29 9.13
N LEU A 983 14.45 -10.46 8.94
CA LEU A 983 14.17 -11.67 9.71
C LEU A 983 14.46 -11.44 11.20
N HIS A 984 15.64 -10.90 11.52
CA HIS A 984 16.05 -10.56 12.89
C HIS A 984 15.16 -9.49 13.54
N LEU A 985 14.63 -8.55 12.75
CA LEU A 985 13.71 -7.50 13.19
C LEU A 985 12.28 -8.05 13.38
N ALA A 986 11.84 -9.02 12.58
CA ALA A 986 10.59 -9.73 12.79
C ALA A 986 10.62 -10.53 14.11
N VAL A 987 11.70 -11.27 14.36
CA VAL A 987 11.95 -11.97 15.63
C VAL A 987 11.97 -10.99 16.82
N ASN A 988 12.72 -9.89 16.71
CA ASN A 988 12.75 -8.85 17.76
C ASN A 988 11.39 -8.15 17.95
N GLN A 989 10.58 -7.99 16.90
CA GLN A 989 9.21 -7.47 17.04
C GLN A 989 8.27 -8.48 17.71
N ALA A 990 8.45 -9.79 17.51
CA ALA A 990 7.73 -10.82 18.25
C ALA A 990 8.12 -10.80 19.75
N TYR A 991 9.42 -10.71 20.04
CA TYR A 991 9.94 -10.59 21.41
C TYR A 991 9.42 -9.33 22.13
N LEU A 992 9.45 -8.17 21.46
CA LEU A 992 8.89 -6.91 21.98
C LEU A 992 7.35 -6.92 22.08
N ARG A 993 6.65 -7.79 21.35
CA ARG A 993 5.21 -8.04 21.56
C ARG A 993 4.99 -8.85 22.85
N LYS A 994 5.76 -9.92 23.13
CA LYS A 994 5.70 -10.66 24.42
C LYS A 994 5.97 -9.74 25.61
N LEU A 995 7.04 -8.93 25.57
CA LEU A 995 7.36 -7.96 26.63
C LEU A 995 6.26 -6.91 26.85
N ARG A 996 5.65 -6.38 25.78
CA ARG A 996 4.52 -5.45 25.87
C ARG A 996 3.21 -6.09 26.30
N HIS A 997 3.07 -7.42 26.26
CA HIS A 997 1.94 -8.13 26.85
C HIS A 997 2.11 -8.25 28.37
N ARG A 998 3.27 -8.74 28.84
CA ARG A 998 3.62 -8.78 30.28
C ARG A 998 3.41 -7.42 30.97
N ALA A 999 3.96 -6.34 30.41
CA ALA A 999 3.79 -4.98 30.96
C ALA A 999 2.33 -4.44 30.96
N LYS A 1000 1.42 -5.06 30.19
CA LYS A 1000 -0.01 -4.76 30.17
C LYS A 1000 -0.79 -5.60 31.17
N GLU A 1001 -0.35 -6.84 31.40
CA GLU A 1001 -0.90 -7.76 32.39
C GLU A 1001 -0.51 -7.37 33.81
N GLU A 1002 0.71 -6.90 34.07
CA GLU A 1002 1.09 -6.30 35.36
C GLU A 1002 0.16 -5.14 35.74
N ARG A 1003 -0.12 -4.22 34.79
CA ARG A 1003 -1.08 -3.11 35.00
C ARG A 1003 -2.54 -3.57 35.19
N ARG A 1004 -2.88 -4.82 34.86
CA ARG A 1004 -4.16 -5.45 35.24
C ARG A 1004 -4.07 -6.19 36.58
N GLY A 1005 -2.98 -6.89 36.86
CA GLY A 1005 -2.75 -7.61 38.13
C GLY A 1005 -2.80 -6.69 39.34
N TYR A 1006 -2.15 -5.51 39.27
CA TYR A 1006 -2.24 -4.47 40.29
C TYR A 1006 -3.67 -3.95 40.56
N ASN A 1007 -4.61 -4.15 39.63
CA ASN A 1007 -6.03 -3.80 39.81
C ASN A 1007 -6.92 -4.97 40.29
N LEU A 1008 -6.45 -6.22 40.25
CA LEU A 1008 -7.18 -7.37 40.80
C LEU A 1008 -6.76 -7.69 42.25
N TYR A 1009 -5.48 -7.55 42.60
CA TYR A 1009 -5.02 -7.81 43.98
C TYR A 1009 -5.65 -6.88 45.02
N GLY A 1010 -6.10 -5.68 44.61
CA GLY A 1010 -6.86 -4.76 45.47
C GLY A 1010 -8.30 -5.19 45.80
N ARG A 1011 -8.78 -6.35 45.33
CA ARG A 1011 -10.20 -6.74 45.42
C ARG A 1011 -10.53 -8.07 46.10
N LEU A 1012 -9.53 -8.79 46.64
CA LEU A 1012 -9.72 -10.08 47.34
C LEU A 1012 -9.33 -10.06 48.84
N GLN A 1013 -9.27 -8.88 49.46
CA GLN A 1013 -9.13 -8.73 50.93
C GLN A 1013 -10.28 -7.93 51.60
N ARG A 1014 -11.48 -7.96 50.99
CA ARG A 1014 -12.73 -7.55 51.64
C ARG A 1014 -13.81 -8.60 51.44
N ASP A 1015 -13.82 -9.61 52.31
CA ASP A 1015 -15.03 -10.04 53.05
C ASP A 1015 -14.72 -11.23 53.99
N ARG A 1016 -14.31 -10.89 55.23
CA ARG A 1016 -14.40 -11.74 56.43
C ARG A 1016 -14.28 -10.87 57.68
N GLY A 1017 -15.29 -10.04 57.93
CA GLY A 1017 -15.41 -9.28 59.18
C GLY A 1017 -15.70 -10.20 60.37
N GLY A 1018 -14.89 -10.15 61.42
CA GLY A 1018 -14.90 -11.20 62.46
C GLY A 1018 -14.30 -10.81 63.81
N MET A 1019 -14.90 -9.81 64.48
CA MET A 1019 -14.87 -9.58 65.94
C MET A 1019 -13.60 -9.08 66.68
N LEU A 1020 -13.87 -8.11 67.57
CA LEU A 1020 -13.30 -7.83 68.91
C LEU A 1020 -12.09 -6.87 69.11
N CYS A 1021 -12.38 -5.88 69.97
CA CYS A 1021 -11.53 -5.17 70.93
C CYS A 1021 -10.48 -4.14 70.46
N SER A 1022 -10.82 -2.87 70.67
CA SER A 1022 -9.91 -1.74 70.86
C SER A 1022 -9.29 -1.75 72.27
N PRO A 1023 -8.10 -1.13 72.44
CA PRO A 1023 -7.73 -0.47 73.69
C PRO A 1023 -7.50 1.04 73.51
N TYR A 1024 -8.26 1.86 74.24
CA TYR A 1024 -7.71 3.06 74.88
C TYR A 1024 -7.16 2.63 76.25
N PRO A 1025 -6.09 3.28 76.75
CA PRO A 1025 -6.34 4.29 77.80
C PRO A 1025 -5.51 5.57 77.62
N ALA A 1026 -5.67 6.51 78.55
CA ALA A 1026 -5.02 7.82 78.55
C ALA A 1026 -3.80 7.89 79.51
N SER A 1027 -3.23 9.10 79.62
CA SER A 1027 -2.36 9.59 80.70
C SER A 1027 -0.99 8.91 80.93
N THR A 1028 0.02 9.42 80.21
CA THR A 1028 1.19 10.11 80.78
C THR A 1028 1.90 9.55 82.03
N SER A 1029 3.11 8.99 81.84
CA SER A 1029 4.29 9.23 82.69
C SER A 1029 5.58 8.72 82.06
N ASP A 1030 6.65 9.53 82.18
CA ASP A 1030 8.08 9.18 82.27
C ASP A 1030 8.84 8.39 81.18
N ILE A 1031 9.91 9.04 80.69
CA ILE A 1031 11.28 8.53 80.48
C ILE A 1031 11.46 7.25 79.63
N SER A 1032 11.79 7.45 78.34
CA SER A 1032 13.16 7.22 77.80
C SER A 1032 13.29 7.70 76.36
#